data_AF-A0A6M0RNH7-F1
#
_entry.id   AF-A0A6M0RNH7-F1
#
_cell.length_a   1.000
_cell.length_b   1.000
_cell.length_c   1.000
_cell.angle_alpha   90.00
_cell.angle_beta   90.00
_cell.angle_gamma   90.00
#
_symmetry.space_group_name_H-M   'P 1'
#
loop_
_entity.id
_entity.type
_entity.pdbx_description
1 polymer ?
#
loop_
_entity_poly.entity_id
_entity_poly.type
_entity_poly.pdbx_seq_one_letter_code
_entity_poly.pdbx_strand_id
1 'polypeptide(L)'
;MRIDVVDTLDQFKEIKEEWEWVYQSDPKSLFFISWVWLNGRLNCHEAYEQPWMILAAKETEPNQNYVAFFPLVINTDEKLPGQLYNELSIIGVTDAMHIPFICLPNYEKDVASAFANYLLQHFTAWSTLTIANLSTADTRSKLLLEDFPKENYLVQELHHTSDVDSIDNNIVPHILLPQDWDIYLQEKLSSNTRQKVKRLLRKVSQNGEFRVTQPTAETLDQHIKVLLNFWEKSWSGRKGNEHCRNILENADLSLRRCFEYHCLYLPVLWRNNQPLGAIANLIDWQKKSMLFWLGGRDEAVKNLSSGLILHALSIQFAIQNQFEVYDFLMGNEAYKFSLGAQPQHIKILTLQRRGESQRSPQLDIRTLPQALEIASIYHQAGRLSEAGQCYRQILHTQPEHAEALYGLGVICQRTGDWQGAETSFKKLLELQPDNLKAWFSLGTLYQTQGHLHGADQTFRRALDLPTVPVITAAIFHNLGYLLQQQGDWDGAIDCYQQAKDLQPECVEADVIWANALYEQGKLSSEKYSHYANLNMDLGDQRRQVGDLSVAIAYYQQAIAMQPDLAEASYYLGLTLQIQGDVDNDNILACYQRAWQLKPAYREAEVAVANILYDQKQLPPSENNQYALANYELGNKYQKQQELEVAISYYRQATLMQPELLDAYSHLALMLQLKGEESWDEAIACYQKALNLNPADPTADIGIATILYHQGKLSQSEQLRYADRAYTLGNSQKELGDLQAAIDSYRIAISMNSSLTDAKHALRTALQERDNVTIKVSCVKQ
;
A
#
# COMPACT_ATOMS: atom_id res chain seq x y z
N MET A 1 -27.54 -3.59 31.79
CA MET A 1 -26.32 -4.39 32.00
C MET A 1 -25.10 -3.47 31.93
N ARG A 2 -23.98 -3.86 32.53
CA ARG A 2 -22.70 -3.16 32.42
C ARG A 2 -21.87 -3.78 31.30
N ILE A 3 -21.21 -2.94 30.50
CA ILE A 3 -20.25 -3.37 29.48
C ILE A 3 -18.85 -2.93 29.93
N ASP A 4 -17.92 -3.88 30.00
CA ASP A 4 -16.50 -3.60 30.08
C ASP A 4 -15.87 -3.81 28.70
N VAL A 5 -14.80 -3.06 28.38
CA VAL A 5 -14.05 -3.20 27.13
C VAL A 5 -12.74 -3.91 27.41
N VAL A 6 -12.50 -4.97 26.65
CA VAL A 6 -11.22 -5.69 26.63
C VAL A 6 -10.57 -5.42 25.28
N ASP A 7 -9.45 -4.70 25.26
CA ASP A 7 -8.76 -4.25 24.04
C ASP A 7 -7.24 -4.48 24.09
N THR A 8 -6.77 -5.27 25.06
CA THR A 8 -5.39 -5.74 25.16
C THR A 8 -5.32 -7.25 25.36
N LEU A 9 -4.24 -7.87 24.87
CA LEU A 9 -4.04 -9.32 24.99
C LEU A 9 -3.99 -9.80 26.44
N ASP A 10 -3.48 -9.00 27.36
CA ASP A 10 -3.37 -9.39 28.77
C ASP A 10 -4.74 -9.37 29.45
N GLN A 11 -5.55 -8.33 29.22
CA GLN A 11 -6.96 -8.34 29.65
C GLN A 11 -7.75 -9.50 29.04
N PHE A 12 -7.50 -9.84 27.77
CA PHE A 12 -8.14 -10.99 27.16
C PHE A 12 -7.78 -12.27 27.92
N LYS A 13 -6.49 -12.50 28.22
CA LYS A 13 -6.05 -13.69 28.98
C LYS A 13 -6.67 -13.78 30.37
N GLU A 14 -6.91 -12.65 31.03
CA GLU A 14 -7.55 -12.60 32.36
C GLU A 14 -8.99 -13.14 32.33
N ILE A 15 -9.73 -12.90 31.24
CA ILE A 15 -11.13 -13.35 31.11
C ILE A 15 -11.29 -14.76 30.53
N LYS A 16 -10.20 -15.52 30.37
CA LYS A 16 -10.22 -16.83 29.71
C LYS A 16 -11.24 -17.80 30.31
N GLU A 17 -11.26 -17.95 31.64
CA GLU A 17 -12.15 -18.92 32.30
C GLU A 17 -13.62 -18.58 32.08
N GLU A 18 -13.97 -17.29 32.17
CA GLU A 18 -15.32 -16.80 31.91
C GLU A 18 -15.70 -16.90 30.43
N TRP A 19 -14.76 -16.64 29.52
CA TRP A 19 -14.94 -16.83 28.07
C TRP A 19 -15.27 -18.28 27.75
N GLU A 20 -14.46 -19.23 28.24
CA GLU A 20 -14.66 -20.66 28.01
C GLU A 20 -16.00 -21.14 28.61
N TRP A 21 -16.38 -20.61 29.78
CA TRP A 21 -17.67 -20.93 30.39
C TRP A 21 -18.88 -20.42 29.58
N VAL A 22 -18.87 -19.16 29.14
CA VAL A 22 -19.93 -18.60 28.28
C VAL A 22 -19.96 -19.33 26.95
N TYR A 23 -18.79 -19.57 26.34
CA TYR A 23 -18.67 -20.31 25.10
C TYR A 23 -19.29 -21.70 25.22
N GLN A 24 -18.96 -22.47 26.26
CA GLN A 24 -19.50 -23.80 26.49
C GLN A 24 -21.01 -23.77 26.70
N SER A 25 -21.50 -22.80 27.48
CA SER A 25 -22.92 -22.67 27.87
C SER A 25 -23.82 -22.17 26.74
N ASP A 26 -23.26 -21.50 25.74
CA ASP A 26 -24.00 -21.01 24.58
C ASP A 26 -24.22 -22.12 23.53
N PRO A 27 -25.45 -22.60 23.31
CA PRO A 27 -25.70 -23.68 22.34
C PRO A 27 -25.47 -23.27 20.87
N LYS A 28 -25.33 -21.96 20.59
CA LYS A 28 -25.14 -21.43 19.22
C LYS A 28 -23.69 -21.05 18.91
N SER A 29 -22.78 -21.12 19.89
CA SER A 29 -21.38 -20.75 19.68
C SER A 29 -20.66 -21.71 18.72
N LEU A 30 -19.69 -21.17 17.97
CA LEU A 30 -19.00 -21.85 16.88
C LEU A 30 -17.48 -21.79 17.07
N PHE A 31 -16.75 -22.77 16.54
CA PHE A 31 -15.31 -22.93 16.80
C PHE A 31 -14.47 -21.66 16.58
N PHE A 32 -14.81 -20.83 15.58
CA PHE A 32 -14.03 -19.64 15.23
C PHE A 32 -14.22 -18.43 16.18
N ILE A 33 -15.12 -18.52 17.17
CA ILE A 33 -15.18 -17.59 18.32
C ILE A 33 -14.64 -18.24 19.62
N SER A 34 -14.11 -19.46 19.54
CA SER A 34 -13.50 -20.13 20.69
C SER A 34 -12.24 -19.39 21.16
N TRP A 35 -11.91 -19.59 22.44
CA TRP A 35 -10.67 -19.07 23.01
C TRP A 35 -9.43 -19.49 22.22
N VAL A 36 -9.34 -20.78 21.86
CA VAL A 36 -8.20 -21.36 21.11
C VAL A 36 -7.98 -20.62 19.79
N TRP A 37 -9.07 -20.32 19.07
CA TRP A 37 -8.99 -19.63 17.79
C TRP A 37 -8.65 -18.15 17.96
N LEU A 38 -9.43 -17.43 18.79
CA LEU A 38 -9.28 -15.99 18.95
C LEU A 38 -7.97 -15.62 19.63
N ASN A 39 -7.57 -16.29 20.70
CA ASN A 39 -6.33 -15.97 21.45
C ASN A 39 -5.15 -15.82 20.51
N GLY A 40 -4.98 -16.76 19.61
CA GLY A 40 -3.86 -16.66 18.72
C GLY A 40 -4.13 -15.86 17.44
N ARG A 41 -5.40 -15.56 17.09
CA ARG A 41 -5.66 -14.53 16.07
C ARG A 41 -5.29 -13.14 16.59
N LEU A 42 -5.58 -12.86 17.86
CA LEU A 42 -5.25 -11.60 18.52
C LEU A 42 -3.74 -11.49 18.82
N ASN A 43 -3.04 -12.62 19.02
CA ASN A 43 -1.61 -12.67 19.34
C ASN A 43 -0.67 -12.65 18.11
N CYS A 44 -1.21 -12.69 16.89
CA CYS A 44 -0.40 -12.64 15.67
C CYS A 44 -0.08 -11.19 15.29
N HIS A 45 1.01 -10.64 15.82
CA HIS A 45 1.48 -9.27 15.54
C HIS A 45 1.78 -8.98 14.05
N GLU A 46 2.13 -9.99 13.25
CA GLU A 46 2.55 -9.81 11.84
C GLU A 46 1.40 -9.96 10.81
N ALA A 47 0.23 -10.47 11.21
CA ALA A 47 -0.85 -10.80 10.26
C ALA A 47 -2.07 -9.89 10.34
N TYR A 48 -2.24 -9.16 11.44
CA TYR A 48 -3.38 -8.27 11.68
C TYR A 48 -2.94 -7.07 12.53
N GLU A 49 -2.53 -5.98 11.88
CA GLU A 49 -2.26 -4.69 12.52
C GLU A 49 -3.54 -3.93 12.91
N GLN A 50 -4.72 -4.54 12.71
CA GLN A 50 -5.99 -3.89 12.95
C GLN A 50 -6.34 -3.87 14.43
N PRO A 51 -6.69 -2.70 14.98
CA PRO A 51 -7.17 -2.60 16.35
C PRO A 51 -8.42 -3.44 16.58
N TRP A 52 -8.52 -4.05 17.75
CA TRP A 52 -9.66 -4.87 18.13
C TRP A 52 -10.16 -4.50 19.52
N MET A 53 -11.41 -4.86 19.80
CA MET A 53 -12.01 -4.75 21.11
C MET A 53 -13.05 -5.84 21.32
N ILE A 54 -13.25 -6.22 22.57
CA ILE A 54 -14.29 -7.16 22.99
C ILE A 54 -15.19 -6.40 23.96
N LEU A 55 -16.48 -6.33 23.64
CA LEU A 55 -17.48 -5.85 24.58
C LEU A 55 -17.89 -7.03 25.48
N ALA A 56 -17.55 -6.96 26.76
CA ALA A 56 -17.83 -8.00 27.75
C ALA A 56 -18.98 -7.54 28.65
N ALA A 57 -20.12 -8.25 28.60
CA ALA A 57 -21.33 -7.88 29.32
C ALA A 57 -21.46 -8.65 30.64
N LYS A 58 -21.83 -7.93 31.70
CA LYS A 58 -22.18 -8.50 33.00
C LYS A 58 -23.35 -7.76 33.64
N GLU A 59 -23.93 -8.37 34.66
CA GLU A 59 -24.98 -7.72 35.46
C GLU A 59 -24.43 -6.49 36.21
N THR A 60 -25.33 -5.58 36.59
CA THR A 60 -24.94 -4.29 37.21
C THR A 60 -24.47 -4.44 38.66
N GLU A 61 -24.77 -5.58 39.31
CA GLU A 61 -24.33 -5.85 40.69
C GLU A 61 -22.81 -6.12 40.77
N PRO A 62 -22.14 -5.75 41.89
CA PRO A 62 -20.71 -6.01 42.08
C PRO A 62 -20.39 -7.52 42.07
N ASN A 63 -19.21 -7.88 41.55
CA ASN A 63 -18.65 -9.25 41.55
C ASN A 63 -19.45 -10.31 40.76
N GLN A 64 -20.17 -9.89 39.73
CA GLN A 64 -20.83 -10.81 38.80
C GLN A 64 -19.90 -11.22 37.66
N ASN A 65 -19.95 -12.50 37.29
CA ASN A 65 -19.22 -13.03 36.14
C ASN A 65 -19.77 -12.44 34.82
N TYR A 66 -18.95 -12.40 33.78
CA TYR A 66 -19.38 -12.08 32.43
C TYR A 66 -20.36 -13.13 31.91
N VAL A 67 -21.41 -12.65 31.24
CA VAL A 67 -22.48 -13.49 30.67
C VAL A 67 -22.51 -13.44 29.14
N ALA A 68 -21.74 -12.55 28.52
CA ALA A 68 -21.64 -12.45 27.07
C ALA A 68 -20.40 -11.70 26.59
N PHE A 69 -19.97 -11.99 25.35
CA PHE A 69 -18.84 -11.36 24.71
C PHE A 69 -19.10 -11.07 23.23
N PHE A 70 -18.83 -9.84 22.81
CA PHE A 70 -18.96 -9.38 21.42
C PHE A 70 -17.59 -8.92 20.89
N PRO A 71 -16.87 -9.79 20.15
CA PRO A 71 -15.55 -9.46 19.61
C PRO A 71 -15.65 -8.67 18.31
N LEU A 72 -15.05 -7.48 18.28
CA LEU A 72 -15.05 -6.53 17.16
C LEU A 72 -13.62 -6.17 16.74
N VAL A 73 -13.42 -5.96 15.44
CA VAL A 73 -12.24 -5.32 14.86
C VAL A 73 -12.64 -3.96 14.28
N ILE A 74 -11.74 -2.99 14.41
CA ILE A 74 -11.90 -1.64 13.89
C ILE A 74 -10.98 -1.52 12.68
N ASN A 75 -11.58 -1.42 11.50
CA ASN A 75 -10.88 -1.17 10.25
C ASN A 75 -10.78 0.35 10.03
N THR A 76 -9.68 0.81 9.44
CA THR A 76 -9.58 2.16 8.89
C THR A 76 -9.54 2.05 7.38
N ASP A 77 -10.43 2.76 6.71
CA ASP A 77 -10.55 2.78 5.25
C ASP A 77 -10.70 4.23 4.74
N GLU A 78 -10.57 4.40 3.43
CA GLU A 78 -10.62 5.69 2.75
C GLU A 78 -11.84 5.80 1.85
N LYS A 79 -12.70 6.79 2.11
CA LYS A 79 -13.87 7.03 1.25
C LYS A 79 -13.49 7.80 -0.01
N LEU A 80 -12.60 8.75 0.19
CA LEU A 80 -11.91 9.54 -0.82
C LEU A 80 -10.46 9.66 -0.34
N PRO A 81 -9.48 9.89 -1.23
CA PRO A 81 -8.10 10.04 -0.82
C PRO A 81 -7.93 11.05 0.32
N GLY A 82 -7.36 10.60 1.44
CA GLY A 82 -7.14 11.42 2.64
C GLY A 82 -8.37 11.64 3.54
N GLN A 83 -9.53 11.05 3.22
CA GLN A 83 -10.73 11.05 4.08
C GLN A 83 -10.91 9.69 4.73
N LEU A 84 -10.30 9.55 5.90
CA LEU A 84 -10.30 8.32 6.67
C LEU A 84 -11.63 8.15 7.41
N TYR A 85 -12.06 6.91 7.56
CA TYR A 85 -13.19 6.55 8.41
C TYR A 85 -12.99 5.16 9.00
N ASN A 86 -13.67 4.87 10.11
CA ASN A 86 -13.61 3.55 10.72
C ASN A 86 -14.83 2.69 10.40
N GLU A 87 -14.61 1.41 10.17
CA GLU A 87 -15.63 0.38 10.07
C GLU A 87 -15.46 -0.65 11.18
N LEU A 88 -16.57 -1.19 11.65
CA LEU A 88 -16.59 -2.31 12.57
C LEU A 88 -16.87 -3.60 11.81
N SER A 89 -16.16 -4.66 12.18
CA SER A 89 -16.53 -6.02 11.78
C SER A 89 -16.25 -7.01 12.91
N ILE A 90 -16.73 -8.24 12.78
CA ILE A 90 -16.56 -9.26 13.81
C ILE A 90 -15.18 -9.92 13.69
N ILE A 91 -14.50 -10.13 14.82
CA ILE A 91 -13.25 -10.89 14.84
C ILE A 91 -13.55 -12.34 14.49
N GLY A 92 -12.70 -12.96 13.67
CA GLY A 92 -12.65 -14.42 13.64
C GLY A 92 -13.34 -15.12 12.48
N VAL A 93 -13.28 -14.65 11.23
CA VAL A 93 -12.99 -15.43 9.98
C VAL A 93 -13.85 -14.98 8.78
N THR A 94 -13.22 -14.89 7.60
CA THR A 94 -13.83 -14.59 6.29
C THR A 94 -14.48 -15.81 5.61
N ASP A 95 -14.07 -17.02 6.02
CA ASP A 95 -14.36 -18.29 5.34
C ASP A 95 -15.10 -19.32 6.21
N ALA A 96 -15.94 -18.86 7.15
CA ALA A 96 -16.74 -19.74 7.99
C ALA A 96 -18.01 -19.05 8.50
N MET A 97 -19.02 -19.86 8.82
CA MET A 97 -20.23 -19.39 9.47
C MET A 97 -19.93 -18.77 10.83
N HIS A 98 -20.64 -17.69 11.16
CA HIS A 98 -20.40 -16.90 12.37
C HIS A 98 -21.73 -16.49 13.05
N ILE A 99 -21.63 -16.01 14.29
CA ILE A 99 -22.68 -15.42 15.13
C ILE A 99 -22.21 -14.07 15.68
N PRO A 100 -23.09 -13.09 15.94
CA PRO A 100 -22.66 -11.75 16.34
C PRO A 100 -21.84 -11.74 17.64
N PHE A 101 -22.31 -12.47 18.66
CA PHE A 101 -21.71 -12.54 19.98
C PHE A 101 -22.07 -13.87 20.66
N ILE A 102 -21.25 -14.31 21.61
CA ILE A 102 -21.57 -15.43 22.50
C ILE A 102 -22.28 -14.93 23.75
N CYS A 103 -23.25 -15.67 24.25
CA CYS A 103 -23.97 -15.30 25.47
C CYS A 103 -24.66 -16.49 26.14
N LEU A 104 -24.86 -16.38 27.44
CA LEU A 104 -25.71 -17.31 28.18
C LEU A 104 -27.17 -17.25 27.66
N PRO A 105 -27.87 -18.39 27.49
CA PRO A 105 -29.18 -18.44 26.83
C PRO A 105 -30.26 -17.53 27.41
N ASN A 106 -30.23 -17.27 28.72
CA ASN A 106 -31.24 -16.46 29.39
C ASN A 106 -31.02 -14.95 29.24
N TYR A 107 -29.89 -14.53 28.65
CA TYR A 107 -29.46 -13.14 28.57
C TYR A 107 -29.50 -12.57 27.15
N GLU A 108 -29.90 -13.35 26.12
CA GLU A 108 -29.77 -12.95 24.71
C GLU A 108 -30.32 -11.55 24.39
N LYS A 109 -31.54 -11.25 24.90
CA LYS A 109 -32.20 -9.96 24.65
C LYS A 109 -31.52 -8.81 25.38
N ASP A 110 -31.28 -8.95 26.68
CA ASP A 110 -30.70 -7.89 27.51
C ASP A 110 -29.27 -7.55 27.08
N VAL A 111 -28.50 -8.57 26.68
CA VAL A 111 -27.14 -8.42 26.14
C VAL A 111 -27.15 -7.75 24.78
N ALA A 112 -28.02 -8.18 23.86
CA ALA A 112 -28.14 -7.55 22.55
C ALA A 112 -28.42 -6.05 22.68
N SER A 113 -29.37 -5.69 23.54
CA SER A 113 -29.69 -4.31 23.83
C SER A 113 -28.53 -3.56 24.51
N ALA A 114 -27.81 -4.20 25.43
CA ALA A 114 -26.65 -3.59 26.08
C ALA A 114 -25.52 -3.29 25.08
N PHE A 115 -25.21 -4.21 24.17
CA PHE A 115 -24.21 -4.00 23.12
C PHE A 115 -24.63 -2.92 22.12
N ALA A 116 -25.88 -2.93 21.65
CA ALA A 116 -26.40 -1.89 20.76
C ALA A 116 -26.30 -0.50 21.40
N ASN A 117 -26.76 -0.36 22.65
CA ASN A 117 -26.67 0.90 23.38
C ASN A 117 -25.23 1.35 23.59
N TYR A 118 -24.32 0.42 23.87
CA TYR A 118 -22.90 0.74 24.00
C TYR A 118 -22.33 1.34 22.70
N LEU A 119 -22.58 0.69 21.56
CA LEU A 119 -22.15 1.17 20.25
C LEU A 119 -22.79 2.53 19.88
N LEU A 120 -24.03 2.79 20.28
CA LEU A 120 -24.70 4.07 20.03
C LEU A 120 -24.16 5.22 20.90
N GLN A 121 -23.77 4.94 22.14
CA GLN A 121 -23.43 5.96 23.13
C GLN A 121 -21.93 6.25 23.23
N HIS A 122 -21.10 5.21 23.13
CA HIS A 122 -19.67 5.30 23.45
C HIS A 122 -18.74 5.17 22.24
N PHE A 123 -19.28 4.74 21.10
CA PHE A 123 -18.51 4.49 19.90
C PHE A 123 -19.19 5.17 18.72
N THR A 124 -19.03 6.48 18.55
CA THR A 124 -19.73 7.27 17.51
C THR A 124 -18.91 7.47 16.23
N ALA A 125 -17.63 7.09 16.26
CA ALA A 125 -16.63 7.27 15.21
C ALA A 125 -16.58 6.08 14.23
N TRP A 126 -17.73 5.54 13.79
CA TRP A 126 -17.80 4.50 12.76
C TRP A 126 -18.88 4.79 11.73
N SER A 127 -18.66 4.29 10.51
CA SER A 127 -19.59 4.45 9.39
C SER A 127 -20.46 3.22 9.17
N THR A 128 -19.87 2.03 9.29
CA THR A 128 -20.49 0.74 8.98
C THR A 128 -20.13 -0.31 10.03
N LEU A 129 -21.10 -1.11 10.45
CA LEU A 129 -20.89 -2.38 11.16
C LEU A 129 -21.24 -3.53 10.22
N THR A 130 -20.27 -4.39 9.94
CA THR A 130 -20.40 -5.55 9.06
C THR A 130 -20.35 -6.84 9.86
N ILE A 131 -21.44 -7.59 9.80
CA ILE A 131 -21.58 -8.95 10.37
C ILE A 131 -21.58 -9.92 9.20
N ALA A 132 -20.39 -10.43 8.86
CA ALA A 132 -20.22 -11.36 7.75
C ALA A 132 -20.57 -12.81 8.15
N ASN A 133 -20.93 -13.62 7.14
CA ASN A 133 -21.15 -15.06 7.25
C ASN A 133 -22.14 -15.50 8.34
N LEU A 134 -23.13 -14.68 8.62
CA LEU A 134 -24.11 -14.92 9.66
C LEU A 134 -25.03 -16.09 9.28
N SER A 135 -25.24 -17.02 10.22
CA SER A 135 -26.29 -18.04 10.09
C SER A 135 -27.67 -17.40 9.91
N THR A 136 -28.39 -17.80 8.86
CA THR A 136 -29.78 -17.34 8.63
C THR A 136 -30.76 -17.79 9.71
N ALA A 137 -30.41 -18.84 10.48
CA ALA A 137 -31.20 -19.35 11.59
C ALA A 137 -31.00 -18.58 12.91
N ASP A 138 -29.94 -17.77 13.02
CA ASP A 138 -29.66 -17.02 14.25
C ASP A 138 -30.46 -15.70 14.33
N THR A 139 -31.04 -15.44 15.50
CA THR A 139 -31.89 -14.28 15.77
C THR A 139 -31.19 -13.13 16.48
N ARG A 140 -29.94 -13.31 16.96
CA ARG A 140 -29.23 -12.31 17.78
C ARG A 140 -28.92 -11.05 16.99
N SER A 141 -28.66 -11.20 15.69
CA SER A 141 -28.53 -10.04 14.79
C SER A 141 -29.80 -9.19 14.76
N LYS A 142 -30.99 -9.81 14.75
CA LYS A 142 -32.27 -9.10 14.80
C LYS A 142 -32.43 -8.38 16.13
N LEU A 143 -32.16 -9.06 17.25
CA LEU A 143 -32.21 -8.47 18.60
C LEU A 143 -31.26 -7.27 18.73
N LEU A 144 -30.02 -7.41 18.23
CA LEU A 144 -29.04 -6.32 18.23
C LEU A 144 -29.54 -5.11 17.44
N LEU A 145 -30.18 -5.35 16.30
CA LEU A 145 -30.68 -4.30 15.40
C LEU A 145 -31.97 -3.61 15.89
N GLU A 146 -32.70 -4.17 16.86
CA GLU A 146 -33.96 -3.59 17.37
C GLU A 146 -33.76 -2.19 17.97
N ASP A 147 -32.61 -1.94 18.60
CA ASP A 147 -32.30 -0.67 19.28
C ASP A 147 -31.66 0.38 18.35
N PHE A 148 -31.38 0.05 17.08
CA PHE A 148 -30.83 1.02 16.13
C PHE A 148 -31.96 1.81 15.41
N PRO A 149 -32.00 3.15 15.53
CA PRO A 149 -33.04 3.96 14.93
C PRO A 149 -32.95 3.97 13.39
N LYS A 150 -33.99 3.48 12.72
CA LYS A 150 -34.06 3.33 11.25
C LYS A 150 -33.93 4.64 10.46
N GLU A 151 -34.18 5.78 11.12
CA GLU A 151 -33.99 7.12 10.56
C GLU A 151 -32.50 7.45 10.34
N ASN A 152 -31.64 6.95 11.23
CA ASN A 152 -30.21 7.24 11.25
C ASN A 152 -29.36 6.11 10.67
N TYR A 153 -29.92 4.90 10.55
CA TYR A 153 -29.20 3.73 10.08
C TYR A 153 -29.93 3.02 8.94
N LEU A 154 -29.15 2.49 8.00
CA LEU A 154 -29.59 1.65 6.90
C LEU A 154 -29.07 0.24 7.15
N VAL A 155 -29.98 -0.71 7.29
CA VAL A 155 -29.65 -2.13 7.33
C VAL A 155 -29.76 -2.69 5.92
N GLN A 156 -28.71 -3.36 5.44
CA GLN A 156 -28.73 -4.10 4.19
C GLN A 156 -28.35 -5.55 4.43
N GLU A 157 -29.01 -6.44 3.72
CA GLU A 157 -28.64 -7.84 3.62
C GLU A 157 -27.94 -8.04 2.28
N LEU A 158 -26.68 -8.47 2.33
CA LEU A 158 -25.84 -8.71 1.17
C LEU A 158 -25.64 -10.21 0.99
N HIS A 159 -25.53 -10.62 -0.27
CA HIS A 159 -25.17 -11.97 -0.69
C HIS A 159 -23.97 -11.87 -1.62
N HIS A 160 -22.87 -12.57 -1.30
CA HIS A 160 -21.70 -12.59 -2.17
C HIS A 160 -21.83 -13.72 -3.19
N THR A 161 -22.33 -13.44 -4.40
CA THR A 161 -22.24 -14.40 -5.50
C THR A 161 -20.88 -14.24 -6.18
N SER A 162 -20.02 -15.25 -6.08
CA SER A 162 -18.82 -15.32 -6.92
C SER A 162 -19.18 -16.06 -8.21
N ASP A 163 -19.05 -15.39 -9.36
CA ASP A 163 -19.25 -16.02 -10.68
C ASP A 163 -18.07 -16.92 -11.09
N VAL A 164 -17.03 -17.00 -10.25
CA VAL A 164 -15.84 -17.83 -10.49
C VAL A 164 -16.15 -19.27 -10.10
N ASP A 165 -15.99 -20.21 -11.04
CA ASP A 165 -16.16 -21.66 -10.86
C ASP A 165 -17.59 -22.17 -10.56
N SER A 166 -18.63 -21.32 -10.64
CA SER A 166 -20.01 -21.68 -10.25
C SER A 166 -20.14 -22.14 -8.77
N ILE A 167 -19.20 -21.72 -7.91
CA ILE A 167 -19.20 -22.06 -6.48
C ILE A 167 -19.90 -20.94 -5.70
N ASP A 168 -20.98 -21.28 -4.99
CA ASP A 168 -21.67 -20.36 -4.08
C ASP A 168 -21.07 -20.45 -2.68
N ASN A 169 -20.30 -19.42 -2.30
CA ASN A 169 -19.67 -19.31 -0.98
C ASN A 169 -20.65 -18.86 0.12
N ASN A 170 -21.91 -18.54 -0.19
CA ASN A 170 -22.94 -18.31 0.83
C ASN A 170 -23.60 -19.61 1.32
N ILE A 171 -23.11 -20.76 0.85
CA ILE A 171 -23.56 -22.08 1.28
C ILE A 171 -22.47 -22.72 2.13
N VAL A 172 -22.87 -23.24 3.28
CA VAL A 172 -22.04 -23.98 4.23
C VAL A 172 -22.56 -25.42 4.30
N PRO A 173 -21.98 -26.37 3.53
CA PRO A 173 -22.43 -27.75 3.57
C PRO A 173 -22.00 -28.43 4.89
N HIS A 174 -22.91 -29.13 5.54
CA HIS A 174 -22.61 -29.88 6.77
C HIS A 174 -23.33 -31.23 6.79
N ILE A 175 -22.82 -32.17 7.59
CA ILE A 175 -23.45 -33.47 7.83
C ILE A 175 -23.86 -33.55 9.30
N LEU A 176 -25.15 -33.81 9.55
CA LEU A 176 -25.60 -34.31 10.85
C LEU A 176 -25.21 -35.78 10.99
N LEU A 177 -24.26 -36.05 11.88
CA LEU A 177 -23.63 -37.35 12.06
C LEU A 177 -24.53 -38.28 12.88
N PRO A 178 -24.81 -39.50 12.40
CA PRO A 178 -25.43 -40.54 13.23
C PRO A 178 -24.40 -41.11 14.20
N GLN A 179 -24.88 -41.85 15.21
CA GLN A 179 -24.03 -42.47 16.23
C GLN A 179 -23.26 -43.72 15.73
N ASP A 180 -23.56 -44.21 14.53
CA ASP A 180 -22.96 -45.43 13.97
C ASP A 180 -22.53 -45.25 12.52
N TRP A 181 -21.37 -45.83 12.20
CA TRP A 181 -20.75 -45.73 10.87
C TRP A 181 -21.54 -46.44 9.77
N ASP A 182 -22.12 -47.61 10.06
CA ASP A 182 -22.93 -48.31 9.06
C ASP A 182 -24.26 -47.58 8.82
N ILE A 183 -24.84 -46.93 9.84
CA ILE A 183 -26.00 -46.03 9.68
C ILE A 183 -25.63 -44.86 8.76
N TYR A 184 -24.50 -44.18 8.99
CA TYR A 184 -24.02 -43.11 8.10
C TYR A 184 -23.91 -43.59 6.64
N LEU A 185 -23.27 -44.74 6.42
CA LEU A 185 -23.10 -45.29 5.08
C LEU A 185 -24.44 -45.64 4.42
N GLN A 186 -25.45 -46.06 5.18
CA GLN A 186 -26.76 -46.45 4.65
C GLN A 186 -27.69 -45.27 4.40
N GLU A 187 -27.74 -44.30 5.31
CA GLU A 187 -28.70 -43.21 5.30
C GLU A 187 -28.19 -41.94 4.60
N LYS A 188 -26.89 -41.65 4.70
CA LYS A 188 -26.31 -40.39 4.18
C LYS A 188 -25.68 -40.54 2.80
N LEU A 189 -25.23 -41.74 2.43
CA LEU A 189 -24.55 -41.98 1.15
C LEU A 189 -25.43 -42.70 0.13
N SER A 190 -25.29 -42.30 -1.14
CA SER A 190 -25.85 -43.07 -2.26
C SER A 190 -25.24 -44.48 -2.32
N SER A 191 -25.96 -45.44 -2.92
CA SER A 191 -25.45 -46.81 -3.06
C SER A 191 -24.08 -46.87 -3.77
N ASN A 192 -23.89 -46.05 -4.80
CA ASN A 192 -22.64 -45.96 -5.55
C ASN A 192 -21.49 -45.38 -4.71
N THR A 193 -21.74 -44.26 -4.01
CA THR A 193 -20.72 -43.65 -3.14
C THR A 193 -20.34 -44.60 -2.00
N ARG A 194 -21.33 -45.22 -1.35
CA ARG A 194 -21.13 -46.21 -0.29
C ARG A 194 -20.22 -47.36 -0.74
N GLN A 195 -20.51 -47.97 -1.90
CA GLN A 195 -19.68 -49.06 -2.43
C GLN A 195 -18.26 -48.59 -2.73
N LYS A 196 -18.11 -47.38 -3.30
CA LYS A 196 -16.81 -46.76 -3.59
C LYS A 196 -16.00 -46.51 -2.31
N VAL A 197 -16.62 -45.95 -1.27
CA VAL A 197 -15.99 -45.71 0.04
C VAL A 197 -15.56 -47.03 0.68
N LYS A 198 -16.45 -48.03 0.79
CA LYS A 198 -16.11 -49.36 1.36
C LYS A 198 -14.93 -50.00 0.62
N ARG A 199 -14.91 -49.93 -0.72
CA ARG A 199 -13.81 -50.47 -1.53
C ARG A 199 -12.48 -49.72 -1.29
N LEU A 200 -12.51 -48.39 -1.24
CA LEU A 200 -11.31 -47.58 -1.03
C LEU A 200 -10.74 -47.77 0.38
N LEU A 201 -11.57 -47.75 1.42
CA LEU A 201 -11.12 -47.99 2.79
C LEU A 201 -10.54 -49.39 2.97
N ARG A 202 -11.15 -50.42 2.36
CA ARG A 202 -10.60 -51.78 2.35
C ARG A 202 -9.23 -51.85 1.66
N LYS A 203 -9.05 -51.12 0.55
CA LYS A 203 -7.76 -51.06 -0.16
C LYS A 203 -6.66 -50.42 0.70
N VAL A 204 -7.02 -49.40 1.48
CA VAL A 204 -6.08 -48.72 2.40
C VAL A 204 -5.72 -49.60 3.60
N SER A 205 -6.64 -50.42 4.11
CA SER A 205 -6.41 -51.23 5.31
C SER A 205 -5.75 -52.59 5.08
N GLN A 206 -5.86 -53.20 3.90
CA GLN A 206 -5.46 -54.60 3.69
C GLN A 206 -4.09 -54.83 3.04
N ASN A 207 -3.58 -53.88 2.25
CA ASN A 207 -2.47 -54.16 1.33
C ASN A 207 -1.06 -53.79 1.85
N GLY A 208 -0.92 -53.16 3.02
CA GLY A 208 0.38 -52.68 3.56
C GLY A 208 1.06 -51.57 2.74
N GLU A 209 0.68 -51.40 1.47
CA GLU A 209 1.13 -50.36 0.53
C GLU A 209 0.74 -48.94 0.98
N PHE A 210 -0.44 -48.81 1.59
CA PHE A 210 -0.98 -47.54 2.05
C PHE A 210 -0.93 -47.45 3.56
N ARG A 211 -0.66 -46.25 4.08
CA ARG A 211 -0.79 -45.94 5.51
C ARG A 211 -1.37 -44.55 5.68
N VAL A 212 -2.09 -44.35 6.78
CA VAL A 212 -2.60 -43.04 7.19
C VAL A 212 -1.95 -42.70 8.51
N THR A 213 -1.38 -41.49 8.61
CA THR A 213 -0.75 -41.01 9.85
C THR A 213 -1.47 -39.79 10.39
N GLN A 214 -1.34 -39.60 11.71
CA GLN A 214 -1.67 -38.36 12.41
C GLN A 214 -0.37 -37.70 12.88
N PRO A 215 -0.36 -36.35 13.01
CA PRO A 215 0.80 -35.65 13.54
C PRO A 215 1.06 -36.03 15.00
N THR A 216 2.33 -36.11 15.36
CA THR A 216 2.87 -36.16 16.73
C THR A 216 3.74 -34.93 16.92
N ALA A 217 4.22 -34.68 18.15
CA ALA A 217 5.14 -33.56 18.38
C ALA A 217 6.38 -33.64 17.47
N GLU A 218 6.92 -34.84 17.19
CA GLU A 218 8.08 -34.99 16.29
C GLU A 218 7.73 -34.86 14.80
N THR A 219 6.48 -35.14 14.40
CA THR A 219 6.09 -35.22 12.98
C THR A 219 5.18 -34.08 12.51
N LEU A 220 4.80 -33.15 13.39
CA LEU A 220 3.90 -32.03 13.09
C LEU A 220 4.38 -31.19 11.90
N ASP A 221 5.65 -30.77 11.92
CA ASP A 221 6.26 -29.97 10.84
C ASP A 221 6.14 -30.65 9.48
N GLN A 222 6.37 -31.96 9.44
CA GLN A 222 6.27 -32.73 8.21
C GLN A 222 4.83 -32.78 7.71
N HIS A 223 3.87 -32.99 8.61
CA HIS A 223 2.45 -33.09 8.27
C HIS A 223 1.89 -31.76 7.73
N ILE A 224 2.21 -30.65 8.40
CA ILE A 224 1.80 -29.31 7.96
C ILE A 224 2.44 -28.98 6.61
N LYS A 225 3.76 -29.19 6.46
CA LYS A 225 4.44 -28.96 5.17
C LYS A 225 3.83 -29.76 4.02
N VAL A 226 3.47 -31.03 4.25
CA VAL A 226 2.79 -31.85 3.24
C VAL A 226 1.47 -31.23 2.81
N LEU A 227 0.62 -30.83 3.77
CA LEU A 227 -0.66 -30.20 3.50
C LEU A 227 -0.50 -28.88 2.72
N LEU A 228 0.34 -27.97 3.23
CA LEU A 228 0.53 -26.64 2.66
C LEU A 228 1.14 -26.72 1.25
N ASN A 229 2.10 -27.62 1.01
CA ASN A 229 2.66 -27.85 -0.33
C ASN A 229 1.62 -28.34 -1.33
N PHE A 230 0.71 -29.24 -0.92
CA PHE A 230 -0.36 -29.68 -1.81
C PHE A 230 -1.34 -28.56 -2.09
N TRP A 231 -1.71 -27.79 -1.07
CA TRP A 231 -2.61 -26.66 -1.22
C TRP A 231 -2.01 -25.60 -2.15
N GLU A 232 -0.75 -25.22 -1.93
CA GLU A 232 -0.04 -24.25 -2.77
C GLU A 232 -0.02 -24.70 -4.24
N LYS A 233 0.29 -25.97 -4.52
CA LYS A 233 0.29 -26.51 -5.88
C LYS A 233 -1.08 -26.44 -6.56
N SER A 234 -2.17 -26.69 -5.82
CA SER A 234 -3.52 -26.64 -6.37
C SER A 234 -4.01 -25.19 -6.60
N TRP A 235 -3.50 -24.20 -5.87
CA TRP A 235 -4.08 -22.85 -5.86
C TRP A 235 -3.17 -21.71 -6.33
N SER A 236 -1.85 -21.85 -6.29
CA SER A 236 -0.86 -20.80 -6.68
C SER A 236 -1.07 -20.25 -8.09
N GLY A 237 -1.36 -21.11 -9.06
CA GLY A 237 -1.65 -20.70 -10.44
C GLY A 237 -2.93 -19.87 -10.59
N ARG A 238 -3.86 -19.96 -9.63
CA ARG A 238 -5.14 -19.22 -9.64
C ARG A 238 -5.11 -17.97 -8.75
N LYS A 239 -4.54 -18.11 -7.54
CA LYS A 239 -4.58 -17.11 -6.47
C LYS A 239 -3.37 -16.18 -6.46
N GLY A 240 -2.31 -16.51 -7.19
CA GLY A 240 -1.06 -15.75 -7.22
C GLY A 240 -0.15 -16.09 -6.03
N ASN A 241 1.16 -16.10 -6.28
CA ASN A 241 2.15 -16.61 -5.31
C ASN A 241 2.22 -15.81 -4.00
N GLU A 242 2.05 -14.48 -4.06
CA GLU A 242 2.12 -13.62 -2.87
C GLU A 242 0.90 -13.76 -1.97
N HIS A 243 -0.32 -13.75 -2.54
CA HIS A 243 -1.54 -14.00 -1.78
C HIS A 243 -1.57 -15.41 -1.18
N CYS A 244 -1.08 -16.42 -1.92
CA CYS A 244 -0.88 -17.76 -1.37
C CYS A 244 0.09 -17.77 -0.19
N ARG A 245 1.20 -17.04 -0.24
CA ARG A 245 2.18 -16.98 0.86
C ARG A 245 1.51 -16.53 2.16
N ASN A 246 0.76 -15.42 2.14
CA ASN A 246 0.08 -14.89 3.33
C ASN A 246 -0.96 -15.87 3.89
N ILE A 247 -1.71 -16.58 3.03
CA ILE A 247 -2.66 -17.61 3.47
C ILE A 247 -1.92 -18.77 4.15
N LEU A 248 -0.81 -19.23 3.55
CA LEU A 248 -0.07 -20.38 4.02
C LEU A 248 0.66 -20.10 5.34
N GLU A 249 1.21 -18.90 5.53
CA GLU A 249 1.83 -18.48 6.79
C GLU A 249 0.79 -18.44 7.93
N ASN A 250 -0.38 -17.87 7.67
CA ASN A 250 -1.49 -17.87 8.63
C ASN A 250 -2.01 -19.28 8.94
N ALA A 251 -2.06 -20.16 7.92
CA ALA A 251 -2.46 -21.55 8.09
C ALA A 251 -1.44 -22.32 8.94
N ASP A 252 -0.13 -22.17 8.71
CA ASP A 252 0.92 -22.84 9.50
C ASP A 252 0.80 -22.49 11.00
N LEU A 253 0.71 -21.19 11.33
CA LEU A 253 0.56 -20.71 12.70
C LEU A 253 -0.71 -21.25 13.37
N SER A 254 -1.84 -21.22 12.66
CA SER A 254 -3.13 -21.67 13.18
C SER A 254 -3.17 -23.18 13.41
N LEU A 255 -2.60 -23.97 12.49
CA LEU A 255 -2.54 -25.43 12.62
C LEU A 255 -1.67 -25.87 13.79
N ARG A 256 -0.51 -25.23 14.00
CA ARG A 256 0.37 -25.52 15.15
C ARG A 256 -0.32 -25.28 16.48
N ARG A 257 -1.04 -24.18 16.57
CA ARG A 257 -1.82 -23.83 17.77
C ARG A 257 -2.97 -24.81 17.99
N CYS A 258 -3.72 -25.14 16.94
CA CYS A 258 -4.77 -26.15 17.06
C CYS A 258 -4.19 -27.51 17.49
N PHE A 259 -2.96 -27.86 17.08
CA PHE A 259 -2.28 -29.05 17.57
C PHE A 259 -1.95 -28.96 19.07
N GLU A 260 -1.39 -27.82 19.52
CA GLU A 260 -1.05 -27.55 20.92
C GLU A 260 -2.27 -27.68 21.85
N TYR A 261 -3.43 -27.16 21.42
CA TYR A 261 -4.68 -27.23 22.18
C TYR A 261 -5.51 -28.50 21.92
N HIS A 262 -4.94 -29.51 21.25
CA HIS A 262 -5.63 -30.77 20.90
C HIS A 262 -6.91 -30.59 20.07
N CYS A 263 -6.97 -29.52 19.27
CA CYS A 263 -8.04 -29.15 18.35
C CYS A 263 -7.71 -29.46 16.88
N LEU A 264 -6.69 -30.28 16.57
CA LEU A 264 -6.30 -30.62 15.20
C LEU A 264 -6.36 -32.13 14.93
N TYR A 265 -7.12 -32.51 13.90
CA TYR A 265 -7.04 -33.84 13.26
C TYR A 265 -6.56 -33.68 11.82
N LEU A 266 -5.34 -34.14 11.53
CA LEU A 266 -4.66 -33.95 10.25
C LEU A 266 -4.21 -35.29 9.68
N PRO A 267 -5.12 -36.09 9.08
CA PRO A 267 -4.77 -37.32 8.42
C PRO A 267 -3.95 -37.03 7.16
N VAL A 268 -2.80 -37.70 7.04
CA VAL A 268 -2.02 -37.75 5.80
C VAL A 268 -2.07 -39.16 5.24
N LEU A 269 -2.51 -39.29 3.98
CA LEU A 269 -2.50 -40.55 3.25
C LEU A 269 -1.15 -40.71 2.55
N TRP A 270 -0.48 -41.83 2.81
CA TRP A 270 0.79 -42.19 2.19
C TRP A 270 0.66 -43.46 1.36
N ARG A 271 1.44 -43.54 0.30
CA ARG A 271 1.80 -44.80 -0.37
C ARG A 271 3.29 -45.01 -0.18
N ASN A 272 3.66 -46.02 0.61
CA ASN A 272 5.00 -46.20 1.14
C ASN A 272 5.47 -44.91 1.88
N ASN A 273 6.45 -44.19 1.31
CA ASN A 273 6.98 -42.93 1.84
C ASN A 273 6.54 -41.68 1.06
N GLN A 274 5.70 -41.83 0.02
CA GLN A 274 5.17 -40.71 -0.75
C GLN A 274 3.81 -40.26 -0.21
N PRO A 275 3.63 -38.99 0.17
CA PRO A 275 2.33 -38.47 0.55
C PRO A 275 1.45 -38.35 -0.70
N LEU A 276 0.16 -38.70 -0.57
CA LEU A 276 -0.82 -38.65 -1.66
C LEU A 276 -1.93 -37.61 -1.42
N GLY A 277 -2.04 -37.12 -0.20
CA GLY A 277 -2.94 -36.04 0.19
C GLY A 277 -3.03 -35.90 1.70
N ALA A 278 -3.48 -34.73 2.12
CA ALA A 278 -3.70 -34.37 3.50
C ALA A 278 -4.93 -33.48 3.60
N ILE A 279 -5.66 -33.58 4.71
CA ILE A 279 -6.70 -32.62 5.08
C ILE A 279 -6.51 -32.24 6.54
N ALA A 280 -6.67 -30.96 6.87
CA ALA A 280 -6.74 -30.46 8.23
C ALA A 280 -8.21 -30.32 8.63
N ASN A 281 -8.56 -30.95 9.74
CA ASN A 281 -9.85 -30.80 10.37
C ASN A 281 -9.64 -30.17 11.75
N LEU A 282 -10.39 -29.12 12.03
CA LEU A 282 -10.44 -28.46 13.33
C LEU A 282 -11.46 -29.19 14.20
N ILE A 283 -11.13 -29.42 15.46
CA ILE A 283 -11.97 -30.17 16.39
C ILE A 283 -12.49 -29.23 17.47
N ASP A 284 -13.81 -29.19 17.61
CA ASP A 284 -14.47 -28.64 18.78
C ASP A 284 -15.03 -29.78 19.64
N TRP A 285 -14.29 -30.13 20.68
CA TRP A 285 -14.70 -31.15 21.64
C TRP A 285 -15.93 -30.74 22.46
N GLN A 286 -16.11 -29.44 22.70
CA GLN A 286 -17.20 -28.93 23.53
C GLN A 286 -18.51 -28.88 22.76
N LYS A 287 -18.46 -28.47 21.48
CA LYS A 287 -19.61 -28.42 20.57
C LYS A 287 -19.81 -29.71 19.79
N LYS A 288 -18.96 -30.72 20.04
CA LYS A 288 -18.96 -32.01 19.36
C LYS A 288 -19.02 -31.86 17.84
N SER A 289 -18.22 -30.93 17.30
CA SER A 289 -18.19 -30.64 15.88
C SER A 289 -16.77 -30.76 15.32
N MET A 290 -16.69 -31.13 14.05
CA MET A 290 -15.44 -31.29 13.33
C MET A 290 -15.53 -30.54 12.01
N LEU A 291 -14.60 -29.60 11.77
CA LEU A 291 -14.66 -28.67 10.66
C LEU A 291 -13.52 -28.93 9.69
N PHE A 292 -13.85 -29.22 8.43
CA PHE A 292 -12.86 -29.36 7.36
C PHE A 292 -12.37 -27.98 6.92
N TRP A 293 -11.13 -27.64 7.24
CA TRP A 293 -10.60 -26.29 7.00
C TRP A 293 -9.72 -26.19 5.75
N LEU A 294 -8.68 -27.01 5.64
CA LEU A 294 -7.78 -27.03 4.48
C LEU A 294 -7.59 -28.44 3.97
N GLY A 295 -7.41 -28.59 2.65
CA GLY A 295 -7.11 -29.87 2.03
C GLY A 295 -6.28 -29.73 0.76
N GLY A 296 -5.46 -30.73 0.51
CA GLY A 296 -4.64 -30.82 -0.70
C GLY A 296 -4.31 -32.26 -1.04
N ARG A 297 -4.08 -32.55 -2.33
CA ARG A 297 -3.76 -33.90 -2.80
C ARG A 297 -2.82 -33.89 -3.99
N ASP A 298 -2.19 -35.04 -4.24
CA ASP A 298 -1.48 -35.26 -5.50
C ASP A 298 -2.49 -35.48 -6.63
N GLU A 299 -2.67 -34.46 -7.48
CA GLU A 299 -3.58 -34.50 -8.62
C GLU A 299 -3.11 -35.44 -9.75
N ALA A 300 -1.83 -35.82 -9.77
CA ALA A 300 -1.31 -36.79 -10.73
C ALA A 300 -1.86 -38.21 -10.50
N VAL A 301 -2.34 -38.50 -9.29
CA VAL A 301 -2.86 -39.83 -8.93
C VAL A 301 -4.35 -39.94 -9.27
N LYS A 302 -4.65 -40.41 -10.49
CA LYS A 302 -6.04 -40.54 -11.00
C LYS A 302 -6.82 -41.77 -10.48
N ASN A 303 -6.11 -42.86 -10.16
CA ASN A 303 -6.72 -44.17 -9.83
C ASN A 303 -6.98 -44.38 -8.32
N LEU A 304 -6.79 -43.34 -7.51
CA LEU A 304 -7.07 -43.33 -6.07
C LEU A 304 -7.65 -41.97 -5.69
N SER A 305 -8.82 -41.95 -5.08
CA SER A 305 -9.45 -40.70 -4.65
C SER A 305 -8.99 -40.36 -3.24
N SER A 306 -7.79 -39.76 -3.11
CA SER A 306 -7.21 -39.38 -1.82
C SER A 306 -8.16 -38.52 -0.98
N GLY A 307 -8.81 -37.52 -1.60
CA GLY A 307 -9.79 -36.67 -0.90
C GLY A 307 -10.98 -37.45 -0.34
N LEU A 308 -11.58 -38.37 -1.14
CA LEU A 308 -12.70 -39.19 -0.68
C LEU A 308 -12.28 -40.14 0.46
N ILE A 309 -11.08 -40.71 0.40
CA ILE A 309 -10.53 -41.55 1.47
C ILE A 309 -10.37 -40.72 2.75
N LEU A 310 -9.73 -39.56 2.65
CA LEU A 310 -9.42 -38.72 3.79
C LEU A 310 -10.70 -38.18 4.46
N HIS A 311 -11.68 -37.69 3.70
CA HIS A 311 -12.98 -37.31 4.27
C HIS A 311 -13.72 -38.49 4.89
N ALA A 312 -13.76 -39.66 4.25
CA ALA A 312 -14.43 -40.83 4.83
C ALA A 312 -13.78 -41.25 6.16
N LEU A 313 -12.44 -41.19 6.26
CA LEU A 313 -11.71 -41.46 7.50
C LEU A 313 -11.97 -40.39 8.56
N SER A 314 -12.03 -39.11 8.18
CA SER A 314 -12.36 -38.04 9.12
C SER A 314 -13.79 -38.14 9.64
N ILE A 315 -14.77 -38.44 8.79
CA ILE A 315 -16.16 -38.65 9.18
C ILE A 315 -16.29 -39.91 10.07
N GLN A 316 -15.59 -40.99 9.72
CA GLN A 316 -15.55 -42.19 10.56
C GLN A 316 -14.95 -41.91 11.94
N PHE A 317 -13.84 -41.17 11.98
CA PHE A 317 -13.23 -40.70 13.23
C PHE A 317 -14.21 -39.84 14.04
N ALA A 318 -14.94 -38.94 13.39
CA ALA A 318 -15.92 -38.08 14.03
C ALA A 318 -17.03 -38.89 14.72
N ILE A 319 -17.60 -39.86 14.00
CA ILE A 319 -18.65 -40.75 14.52
C ILE A 319 -18.12 -41.60 15.69
N GLN A 320 -16.91 -42.15 15.56
CA GLN A 320 -16.27 -42.94 16.63
C GLN A 320 -16.06 -42.13 17.91
N ASN A 321 -15.87 -40.82 17.80
CA ASN A 321 -15.70 -39.90 18.91
C ASN A 321 -17.00 -39.16 19.28
N GLN A 322 -18.15 -39.64 18.83
CA GLN A 322 -19.48 -39.10 19.16
C GLN A 322 -19.68 -37.62 18.78
N PHE A 323 -19.02 -37.17 17.72
CA PHE A 323 -19.32 -35.87 17.13
C PHE A 323 -20.68 -35.88 16.45
N GLU A 324 -21.37 -34.75 16.53
CA GLU A 324 -22.74 -34.55 16.04
C GLU A 324 -22.75 -33.87 14.67
N VAL A 325 -21.70 -33.11 14.34
CA VAL A 325 -21.61 -32.35 13.09
C VAL A 325 -20.24 -32.50 12.43
N TYR A 326 -20.25 -32.76 11.12
CA TYR A 326 -19.08 -32.58 10.24
C TYR A 326 -19.33 -31.43 9.27
N ASP A 327 -18.63 -30.31 9.45
CA ASP A 327 -18.80 -29.06 8.71
C ASP A 327 -17.76 -28.95 7.59
N PHE A 328 -18.19 -28.67 6.35
CA PHE A 328 -17.28 -28.48 5.21
C PHE A 328 -16.90 -27.02 4.96
N LEU A 329 -17.31 -26.11 5.86
CA LEU A 329 -17.19 -24.67 5.73
C LEU A 329 -17.81 -24.18 4.41
N MET A 330 -17.34 -23.03 3.93
CA MET A 330 -17.92 -22.30 2.81
C MET A 330 -17.74 -23.03 1.47
N GLY A 331 -18.69 -22.85 0.56
CA GLY A 331 -18.63 -23.33 -0.81
C GLY A 331 -19.48 -24.59 -1.05
N ASN A 332 -20.17 -24.64 -2.18
CA ASN A 332 -21.10 -25.70 -2.57
C ASN A 332 -20.49 -26.75 -3.52
N GLU A 333 -19.21 -27.09 -3.37
CA GLU A 333 -18.54 -28.06 -4.25
C GLU A 333 -19.26 -29.41 -4.23
N ALA A 334 -19.56 -29.96 -5.42
CA ALA A 334 -20.42 -31.14 -5.58
C ALA A 334 -19.96 -32.38 -4.78
N TYR A 335 -18.65 -32.52 -4.52
CA TYR A 335 -18.13 -33.65 -3.74
C TYR A 335 -18.59 -33.63 -2.28
N LYS A 336 -18.82 -32.45 -1.68
CA LYS A 336 -19.30 -32.29 -0.29
C LYS A 336 -20.68 -32.93 -0.15
N PHE A 337 -21.58 -32.66 -1.07
CA PHE A 337 -22.93 -33.26 -1.12
C PHE A 337 -22.90 -34.77 -1.43
N SER A 338 -21.91 -35.23 -2.21
CA SER A 338 -21.74 -36.67 -2.46
C SER A 338 -21.44 -37.47 -1.18
N LEU A 339 -20.95 -36.80 -0.13
CA LEU A 339 -20.69 -37.34 1.21
C LEU A 339 -21.91 -37.22 2.15
N GLY A 340 -23.07 -36.80 1.64
CA GLY A 340 -24.31 -36.68 2.41
C GLY A 340 -24.49 -35.35 3.13
N ALA A 341 -23.73 -34.32 2.74
CA ALA A 341 -23.89 -32.97 3.28
C ALA A 341 -25.23 -32.34 2.87
N GLN A 342 -25.76 -31.49 3.73
CA GLN A 342 -26.93 -30.65 3.50
C GLN A 342 -26.49 -29.19 3.44
N PRO A 343 -27.11 -28.36 2.59
CA PRO A 343 -26.75 -26.95 2.48
C PRO A 343 -27.31 -26.17 3.67
N GLN A 344 -26.51 -25.25 4.20
CA GLN A 344 -26.97 -24.20 5.09
C GLN A 344 -26.61 -22.84 4.50
N HIS A 345 -27.56 -21.90 4.51
CA HIS A 345 -27.33 -20.57 3.96
C HIS A 345 -26.88 -19.59 5.03
N ILE A 346 -25.90 -18.79 4.66
CA ILE A 346 -25.42 -17.64 5.43
C ILE A 346 -25.75 -16.34 4.69
N LYS A 347 -25.64 -15.24 5.41
CA LYS A 347 -25.85 -13.90 4.88
C LYS A 347 -24.84 -12.93 5.46
N ILE A 348 -24.69 -11.78 4.81
CA ILE A 348 -23.92 -10.66 5.35
C ILE A 348 -24.90 -9.56 5.71
N LEU A 349 -24.80 -9.06 6.93
CA LEU A 349 -25.57 -7.91 7.37
C LEU A 349 -24.63 -6.72 7.48
N THR A 350 -24.98 -5.62 6.82
CA THR A 350 -24.34 -4.33 7.02
C THR A 350 -25.32 -3.37 7.67
N LEU A 351 -24.84 -2.68 8.68
CA LEU A 351 -25.53 -1.59 9.34
C LEU A 351 -24.74 -0.33 9.03
N GLN A 352 -25.26 0.51 8.14
CA GLN A 352 -24.60 1.74 7.68
C GLN A 352 -25.27 2.96 8.27
N ARG A 353 -24.48 3.94 8.70
CA ARG A 353 -25.01 5.24 9.16
C ARG A 353 -25.44 6.11 7.98
N ARG A 354 -26.62 6.75 8.10
CA ARG A 354 -27.19 7.68 7.11
C ARG A 354 -26.66 9.12 7.31
N GLY A 355 -26.60 9.88 6.22
CA GLY A 355 -26.32 11.34 6.22
C GLY A 355 -24.84 11.75 6.11
N GLU A 356 -24.57 13.06 6.28
CA GLU A 356 -23.23 13.68 6.21
C GLU A 356 -22.20 13.09 7.19
N SER A 357 -22.66 12.32 8.19
CA SER A 357 -21.89 11.51 9.13
C SER A 357 -20.93 10.48 8.49
N GLN A 358 -21.04 10.23 7.17
CA GLN A 358 -20.07 9.42 6.43
C GLN A 358 -18.74 10.13 6.18
N ARG A 359 -18.62 11.41 6.54
CA ARG A 359 -17.35 12.11 6.77
C ARG A 359 -17.17 12.23 8.28
N SER A 360 -16.70 11.18 8.94
CA SER A 360 -16.39 11.28 10.37
C SER A 360 -15.04 11.99 10.50
N PRO A 361 -14.97 13.27 10.93
CA PRO A 361 -13.68 13.90 11.21
C PRO A 361 -12.98 13.20 12.39
N GLN A 362 -13.75 12.52 13.23
CA GLN A 362 -13.27 11.78 14.38
C GLN A 362 -13.02 10.31 14.01
N LEU A 363 -11.81 9.86 14.30
CA LEU A 363 -11.39 8.46 14.24
C LEU A 363 -11.40 7.85 15.65
N ASP A 364 -11.51 6.54 15.76
CA ASP A 364 -11.25 5.84 17.02
C ASP A 364 -9.78 5.99 17.40
N ILE A 365 -9.52 6.25 18.68
CA ILE A 365 -8.17 6.49 19.20
C ILE A 365 -7.20 5.33 18.90
N ARG A 366 -7.70 4.09 18.86
CA ARG A 366 -6.87 2.91 18.59
C ARG A 366 -6.39 2.86 17.14
N THR A 367 -7.05 3.58 16.24
CA THR A 367 -6.73 3.62 14.79
C THR A 367 -5.78 4.75 14.41
N LEU A 368 -5.43 5.65 15.34
CA LEU A 368 -4.54 6.77 15.06
C LEU A 368 -3.15 6.35 14.54
N PRO A 369 -2.52 5.26 15.02
CA PRO A 369 -1.25 4.79 14.43
C PRO A 369 -1.38 4.45 12.93
N GLN A 370 -2.44 3.74 12.56
CA GLN A 370 -2.72 3.40 11.15
C GLN A 370 -3.03 4.67 10.33
N ALA A 371 -3.82 5.59 10.88
CA ALA A 371 -4.13 6.86 10.24
C ALA A 371 -2.86 7.72 10.00
N LEU A 372 -1.91 7.68 10.94
CA LEU A 372 -0.63 8.39 10.85
C LEU A 372 0.27 7.79 9.76
N GLU A 373 0.28 6.47 9.62
CA GLU A 373 0.98 5.79 8.53
C GLU A 373 0.43 6.20 7.17
N ILE A 374 -0.90 6.19 7.00
CA ILE A 374 -1.56 6.66 5.77
C ILE A 374 -1.22 8.13 5.50
N ALA A 375 -1.28 9.00 6.51
CA ALA A 375 -0.90 10.41 6.39
C ALA A 375 0.56 10.58 5.94
N SER A 376 1.46 9.73 6.44
CA SER A 376 2.88 9.72 6.10
C SER A 376 3.12 9.27 4.66
N ILE A 377 2.39 8.25 4.18
CA ILE A 377 2.43 7.80 2.79
C ILE A 377 2.00 8.94 1.85
N TYR A 378 0.89 9.61 2.14
CA TYR A 378 0.45 10.77 1.36
C TYR A 378 1.46 11.91 1.37
N HIS A 379 2.06 12.19 2.53
CA HIS A 379 3.07 13.24 2.67
C HIS A 379 4.31 12.92 1.82
N GLN A 380 4.82 11.68 1.88
CA GLN A 380 5.97 11.23 1.08
C GLN A 380 5.68 11.25 -0.42
N ALA A 381 4.44 10.94 -0.82
CA ALA A 381 3.99 11.01 -2.21
C ALA A 381 3.75 12.46 -2.71
N GLY A 382 3.97 13.48 -1.88
CA GLY A 382 3.74 14.89 -2.24
C GLY A 382 2.26 15.29 -2.33
N ARG A 383 1.34 14.41 -1.91
CA ARG A 383 -0.11 14.66 -1.89
C ARG A 383 -0.50 15.45 -0.63
N LEU A 384 -0.15 16.74 -0.64
CA LEU A 384 -0.20 17.60 0.56
C LEU A 384 -1.62 17.83 1.08
N SER A 385 -2.61 17.90 0.18
CA SER A 385 -4.01 18.12 0.56
C SER A 385 -4.57 16.94 1.36
N GLU A 386 -4.33 15.73 0.88
CA GLU A 386 -4.75 14.46 1.48
C GLU A 386 -4.02 14.22 2.80
N ALA A 387 -2.70 14.39 2.83
CA ALA A 387 -1.92 14.30 4.07
C ALA A 387 -2.43 15.29 5.13
N GLY A 388 -2.70 16.54 4.73
CA GLY A 388 -3.26 17.56 5.61
C GLY A 388 -4.65 17.20 6.14
N GLN A 389 -5.50 16.53 5.36
CA GLN A 389 -6.79 16.03 5.83
C GLN A 389 -6.62 14.93 6.90
N CYS A 390 -5.75 13.95 6.67
CA CYS A 390 -5.46 12.90 7.64
C CYS A 390 -4.94 13.47 8.97
N TYR A 391 -3.94 14.37 8.93
CA TYR A 391 -3.41 14.98 10.17
C TYR A 391 -4.48 15.77 10.93
N ARG A 392 -5.38 16.48 10.24
CA ARG A 392 -6.49 17.18 10.90
C ARG A 392 -7.48 16.21 11.55
N GLN A 393 -7.76 15.05 10.95
CA GLN A 393 -8.61 14.02 11.56
C GLN A 393 -7.95 13.43 12.82
N ILE A 394 -6.64 13.14 12.76
CA ILE A 394 -5.88 12.68 13.93
C ILE A 394 -5.95 13.73 15.06
N LEU A 395 -5.73 15.00 14.75
CA LEU A 395 -5.78 16.09 15.72
C LEU A 395 -7.19 16.40 16.23
N HIS A 396 -8.23 16.06 15.47
CA HIS A 396 -9.61 16.14 15.94
C HIS A 396 -9.87 15.09 17.04
N THR A 397 -9.35 13.88 16.89
CA THR A 397 -9.43 12.83 17.91
C THR A 397 -8.49 13.07 19.09
N GLN A 398 -7.24 13.47 18.81
CA GLN A 398 -6.21 13.71 19.81
C GLN A 398 -5.49 15.06 19.53
N PRO A 399 -5.99 16.19 20.09
CA PRO A 399 -5.46 17.53 19.81
C PRO A 399 -3.98 17.75 20.14
N GLU A 400 -3.42 16.92 21.04
CA GLU A 400 -2.04 17.00 21.51
C GLU A 400 -1.12 15.95 20.85
N HIS A 401 -1.54 15.34 19.74
CA HIS A 401 -0.74 14.33 19.05
C HIS A 401 0.49 14.97 18.38
N ALA A 402 1.66 14.81 18.99
CA ALA A 402 2.91 15.47 18.59
C ALA A 402 3.28 15.30 17.11
N GLU A 403 3.27 14.06 16.58
CA GLU A 403 3.65 13.81 15.18
C GLU A 403 2.67 14.41 14.17
N ALA A 404 1.37 14.42 14.48
CA ALA A 404 0.36 15.03 13.63
C ALA A 404 0.41 16.56 13.67
N LEU A 405 0.75 17.17 14.82
CA LEU A 405 1.03 18.61 14.92
C LEU A 405 2.24 19.00 14.06
N TYR A 406 3.33 18.22 14.13
CA TYR A 406 4.50 18.45 13.29
C TYR A 406 4.17 18.29 11.80
N GLY A 407 3.52 17.18 11.44
CA GLY A 407 3.10 16.87 10.07
C GLY A 407 2.20 17.96 9.49
N LEU A 408 1.15 18.36 10.20
CA LEU A 408 0.27 19.45 9.78
C LEU A 408 1.03 20.78 9.65
N GLY A 409 1.94 21.08 10.57
CA GLY A 409 2.76 22.29 10.50
C GLY A 409 3.62 22.36 9.24
N VAL A 410 4.25 21.25 8.86
CA VAL A 410 5.04 21.13 7.63
C VAL A 410 4.15 21.24 6.39
N ILE A 411 2.98 20.58 6.37
CA ILE A 411 2.03 20.69 5.25
C ILE A 411 1.58 22.14 5.07
N CYS A 412 1.15 22.81 6.15
CA CYS A 412 0.74 24.21 6.13
C CYS A 412 1.86 25.13 5.61
N GLN A 413 3.11 24.92 6.04
CA GLN A 413 4.26 25.69 5.55
C GLN A 413 4.47 25.50 4.04
N ARG A 414 4.35 24.26 3.53
CA ARG A 414 4.50 23.98 2.09
C ARG A 414 3.35 24.50 1.24
N THR A 415 2.14 24.57 1.80
CA THR A 415 0.96 25.11 1.10
C THR A 415 0.80 26.62 1.26
N GLY A 416 1.72 27.30 1.95
CA GLY A 416 1.67 28.75 2.21
C GLY A 416 0.66 29.18 3.29
N ASP A 417 0.12 28.24 4.07
CA ASP A 417 -0.67 28.52 5.27
C ASP A 417 0.26 28.79 6.46
N TRP A 418 0.89 29.95 6.40
CA TRP A 418 1.86 30.42 7.37
C TRP A 418 1.34 30.43 8.82
N GLN A 419 0.08 30.84 9.00
CA GLN A 419 -0.56 30.93 10.31
C GLN A 419 -0.85 29.54 10.88
N GLY A 420 -1.35 28.61 10.05
CA GLY A 420 -1.57 27.22 10.45
C GLY A 420 -0.27 26.52 10.83
N ALA A 421 0.82 26.79 10.10
CA ALA A 421 2.14 26.25 10.40
C ALA A 421 2.66 26.74 11.76
N GLU A 422 2.64 28.06 11.99
CA GLU A 422 3.09 28.66 13.25
C GLU A 422 2.27 28.13 14.43
N THR A 423 0.94 28.06 14.27
CA THR A 423 0.03 27.56 15.32
C THR A 423 0.37 26.11 15.69
N SER A 424 0.59 25.26 14.69
CA SER A 424 0.88 23.83 14.90
C SER A 424 2.25 23.63 15.57
N PHE A 425 3.29 24.34 15.11
CA PHE A 425 4.63 24.24 15.70
C PHE A 425 4.68 24.82 17.11
N LYS A 426 4.04 25.98 17.38
CA LYS A 426 3.96 26.53 18.74
C LYS A 426 3.21 25.59 19.67
N LYS A 427 2.11 24.98 19.21
CA LYS A 427 1.38 24.02 20.03
C LYS A 427 2.22 22.79 20.36
N LEU A 428 3.00 22.29 19.40
CA LEU A 428 3.95 21.21 19.64
C LEU A 428 5.03 21.62 20.64
N LEU A 429 5.56 22.84 20.56
CA LEU A 429 6.57 23.36 21.47
C LEU A 429 6.04 23.63 22.89
N GLU A 430 4.75 23.93 23.06
CA GLU A 430 4.10 23.95 24.38
C GLU A 430 4.12 22.57 25.04
N LEU A 431 3.90 21.50 24.26
CA LEU A 431 3.87 20.12 24.74
C LEU A 431 5.28 19.54 24.91
N GLN A 432 6.20 19.92 24.01
CA GLN A 432 7.56 19.43 23.93
C GLN A 432 8.54 20.61 23.72
N PRO A 433 8.90 21.34 24.79
CA PRO A 433 9.77 22.52 24.70
C PRO A 433 11.17 22.25 24.15
N ASP A 434 11.61 20.98 24.17
CA ASP A 434 12.91 20.54 23.68
C ASP A 434 12.82 19.84 22.31
N ASN A 435 11.70 19.98 21.59
CA ASN A 435 11.54 19.40 20.26
C ASN A 435 12.36 20.19 19.22
N LEU A 436 13.56 19.69 18.93
CA LEU A 436 14.50 20.29 17.98
C LEU A 436 13.90 20.52 16.58
N LYS A 437 13.15 19.54 16.07
CA LYS A 437 12.54 19.63 14.72
C LYS A 437 11.54 20.78 14.66
N ALA A 438 10.73 20.95 15.70
CA ALA A 438 9.74 22.02 15.77
C ALA A 438 10.40 23.41 15.87
N TRP A 439 11.44 23.56 16.70
CA TRP A 439 12.22 24.81 16.76
C TRP A 439 12.87 25.14 15.42
N PHE A 440 13.53 24.17 14.78
CA PHE A 440 14.15 24.37 13.47
C PHE A 440 13.12 24.76 12.40
N SER A 441 11.99 24.06 12.31
CA SER A 441 10.92 24.37 11.37
C SER A 441 10.29 25.74 11.62
N LEU A 442 10.07 26.13 12.88
CA LEU A 442 9.56 27.46 13.24
C LEU A 442 10.55 28.57 12.85
N GLY A 443 11.86 28.33 13.00
CA GLY A 443 12.90 29.29 12.63
C GLY A 443 12.93 29.55 11.13
N THR A 444 12.86 28.46 10.35
CA THR A 444 12.75 28.51 8.89
C THR A 444 11.46 29.22 8.46
N LEU A 445 10.33 28.95 9.13
CA LEU A 445 9.07 29.65 8.88
C LEU A 445 9.21 31.17 9.07
N TYR A 446 9.77 31.62 10.20
CA TYR A 446 9.98 33.06 10.43
C TYR A 446 10.96 33.69 9.44
N GLN A 447 12.01 32.98 9.03
CA GLN A 447 12.93 33.45 8.00
C GLN A 447 12.22 33.65 6.67
N THR A 448 11.40 32.68 6.22
CA THR A 448 10.64 32.79 4.96
C THR A 448 9.64 33.94 4.96
N GLN A 449 9.10 34.31 6.12
CA GLN A 449 8.20 35.46 6.28
C GLN A 449 8.95 36.80 6.46
N GLY A 450 10.28 36.80 6.52
CA GLY A 450 11.09 37.99 6.78
C GLY A 450 11.06 38.47 8.24
N HIS A 451 10.55 37.68 9.19
CA HIS A 451 10.61 37.97 10.62
C HIS A 451 12.01 37.66 11.18
N LEU A 452 13.01 38.42 10.73
CA LEU A 452 14.42 38.09 10.93
C LEU A 452 14.82 37.95 12.41
N HIS A 453 14.28 38.80 13.29
CA HIS A 453 14.58 38.72 14.72
C HIS A 453 13.98 37.47 15.37
N GLY A 454 12.77 37.08 14.97
CA GLY A 454 12.12 35.85 15.45
C GLY A 454 12.87 34.60 14.97
N ALA A 455 13.37 34.61 13.73
CA ALA A 455 14.18 33.52 13.19
C ALA A 455 15.50 33.34 13.96
N ASP A 456 16.23 34.42 14.25
CA ASP A 456 17.50 34.37 15.00
C ASP A 456 17.29 33.77 16.40
N GLN A 457 16.28 34.24 17.14
CA GLN A 457 15.96 33.70 18.48
C GLN A 457 15.64 32.20 18.41
N THR A 458 14.82 31.80 17.44
CA THR A 458 14.36 30.42 17.26
C THR A 458 15.52 29.49 16.89
N PHE A 459 16.42 29.91 15.99
CA PHE A 459 17.62 29.12 15.62
C PHE A 459 18.64 29.03 16.76
N ARG A 460 18.90 30.12 17.49
CA ARG A 460 19.78 30.07 18.68
C ARG A 460 19.20 29.16 19.75
N ARG A 461 17.88 29.19 19.98
CA ARG A 461 17.22 28.25 20.88
C ARG A 461 17.38 26.79 20.42
N ALA A 462 17.32 26.52 19.12
CA ALA A 462 17.57 25.19 18.57
C ALA A 462 19.03 24.73 18.79
N LEU A 463 20.01 25.65 18.74
CA LEU A 463 21.43 25.36 19.03
C LEU A 463 21.69 25.05 20.51
N ASP A 464 20.87 25.57 21.43
CA ASP A 464 20.98 25.26 22.87
C ASP A 464 20.50 23.84 23.23
N LEU A 465 19.83 23.14 22.30
CA LEU A 465 19.29 21.80 22.54
C LEU A 465 20.31 20.70 22.19
N PRO A 466 20.18 19.50 22.79
CA PRO A 466 20.96 18.34 22.37
C PRO A 466 20.71 18.03 20.90
N THR A 467 21.76 18.10 20.08
CA THR A 467 21.69 17.92 18.63
C THR A 467 22.80 16.98 18.14
N VAL A 468 22.64 16.45 16.93
CA VAL A 468 23.69 15.73 16.20
C VAL A 468 24.36 16.66 15.20
N PRO A 469 25.67 16.49 14.89
CA PRO A 469 26.43 17.43 14.06
C PRO A 469 25.76 17.82 12.74
N VAL A 470 25.08 16.88 12.09
CA VAL A 470 24.35 17.11 10.83
C VAL A 470 23.24 18.15 10.97
N ILE A 471 22.44 18.08 12.04
CA ILE A 471 21.34 19.04 12.27
C ILE A 471 21.91 20.37 12.74
N THR A 472 22.94 20.34 13.60
CA THR A 472 23.63 21.55 14.07
C THR A 472 24.22 22.34 12.90
N ALA A 473 24.83 21.66 11.92
CA ALA A 473 25.35 22.27 10.71
C ALA A 473 24.24 22.93 9.87
N ALA A 474 23.08 22.27 9.72
CA ALA A 474 21.93 22.86 9.03
C ALA A 474 21.38 24.12 9.75
N ILE A 475 21.36 24.12 11.09
CA ILE A 475 20.97 25.31 11.86
C ILE A 475 21.97 26.45 11.66
N PHE A 476 23.28 26.17 11.72
CA PHE A 476 24.31 27.17 11.45
C PHE A 476 24.24 27.71 10.02
N HIS A 477 23.96 26.87 9.03
CA HIS A 477 23.73 27.30 7.66
C HIS A 477 22.57 28.30 7.56
N ASN A 478 21.39 27.96 8.11
CA ASN A 478 20.22 28.84 8.06
C ASN A 478 20.43 30.14 8.84
N LEU A 479 21.12 30.07 9.99
CA LEU A 479 21.49 31.25 10.77
C LEU A 479 22.50 32.13 10.03
N GLY A 480 23.48 31.54 9.34
CA GLY A 480 24.42 32.26 8.49
C GLY A 480 23.72 33.00 7.35
N TYR A 481 22.78 32.33 6.68
CA TYR A 481 21.96 32.95 5.63
C TYR A 481 21.09 34.09 6.17
N LEU A 482 20.53 33.91 7.37
CA LEU A 482 19.79 34.95 8.06
C LEU A 482 20.65 36.19 8.37
N LEU A 483 21.87 35.99 8.89
CA LEU A 483 22.81 37.08 9.21
C LEU A 483 23.29 37.80 7.94
N GLN A 484 23.51 37.06 6.87
CA GLN A 484 23.80 37.62 5.54
C GLN A 484 22.67 38.53 5.06
N GLN A 485 21.40 38.13 5.20
CA GLN A 485 20.24 38.98 4.86
C GLN A 485 20.16 40.25 5.72
N GLN A 486 20.70 40.21 6.95
CA GLN A 486 20.81 41.37 7.84
C GLN A 486 22.04 42.25 7.53
N GLY A 487 22.94 41.78 6.66
CA GLY A 487 24.20 42.44 6.33
C GLY A 487 25.34 42.19 7.32
N ASP A 488 25.15 41.31 8.31
CA ASP A 488 26.21 40.86 9.23
C ASP A 488 27.03 39.74 8.58
N TRP A 489 27.91 40.15 7.68
CA TRP A 489 28.74 39.23 6.91
C TRP A 489 29.79 38.49 7.74
N ASP A 490 30.32 39.12 8.78
CA ASP A 490 31.30 38.47 9.65
C ASP A 490 30.63 37.35 10.46
N GLY A 491 29.46 37.62 11.06
CA GLY A 491 28.67 36.59 11.73
C GLY A 491 28.20 35.48 10.79
N ALA A 492 27.83 35.81 9.55
CA ALA A 492 27.45 34.83 8.53
C ALA A 492 28.62 33.88 8.17
N ILE A 493 29.81 34.43 7.92
CA ILE A 493 31.02 33.65 7.61
C ILE A 493 31.37 32.74 8.78
N ASP A 494 31.30 33.22 10.02
CA ASP A 494 31.54 32.40 11.21
C ASP A 494 30.55 31.24 11.31
N CYS A 495 29.25 31.49 11.07
CA CYS A 495 28.24 30.43 11.07
C CYS A 495 28.49 29.40 9.95
N TYR A 496 28.79 29.85 8.74
CA TYR A 496 29.11 28.94 7.63
C TYR A 496 30.39 28.13 7.89
N GLN A 497 31.38 28.71 8.55
CA GLN A 497 32.58 28.01 8.98
C GLN A 497 32.25 26.92 10.01
N GLN A 498 31.40 27.21 11.00
CA GLN A 498 30.93 26.19 11.95
C GLN A 498 30.17 25.05 11.25
N ALA A 499 29.29 25.37 10.30
CA ALA A 499 28.57 24.36 9.53
C ALA A 499 29.53 23.45 8.74
N LYS A 500 30.55 24.05 8.09
CA LYS A 500 31.61 23.34 7.39
C LYS A 500 32.45 22.46 8.30
N ASP A 501 32.85 22.95 9.47
CA ASP A 501 33.69 22.19 10.41
C ASP A 501 32.94 20.98 11.00
N LEU A 502 31.62 21.08 11.15
CA LEU A 502 30.75 19.99 11.57
C LEU A 502 30.49 18.96 10.46
N GLN A 503 30.58 19.37 9.19
CA GLN A 503 30.39 18.54 8.01
C GLN A 503 31.51 18.74 6.98
N PRO A 504 32.74 18.30 7.27
CA PRO A 504 33.89 18.54 6.39
C PRO A 504 33.79 17.81 5.05
N GLU A 505 32.94 16.79 4.95
CA GLU A 505 32.67 16.04 3.71
C GLU A 505 31.51 16.66 2.88
N CYS A 506 30.78 17.64 3.43
CA CYS A 506 29.70 18.30 2.73
C CYS A 506 30.25 19.41 1.83
N VAL A 507 30.31 19.12 0.53
CA VAL A 507 30.79 20.07 -0.51
C VAL A 507 29.98 21.37 -0.47
N GLU A 508 28.67 21.30 -0.28
CA GLU A 508 27.81 22.47 -0.25
C GLU A 508 28.15 23.42 0.91
N ALA A 509 28.43 22.89 2.10
CA ALA A 509 28.84 23.71 3.25
C ALA A 509 30.17 24.47 2.98
N ASP A 510 31.13 23.83 2.31
CA ASP A 510 32.38 24.49 1.90
C ASP A 510 32.14 25.58 0.84
N VAL A 511 31.30 25.28 -0.16
CA VAL A 511 30.97 26.23 -1.23
C VAL A 511 30.26 27.47 -0.67
N ILE A 512 29.28 27.31 0.21
CA ILE A 512 28.54 28.45 0.79
C ILE A 512 29.47 29.36 1.60
N TRP A 513 30.37 28.77 2.39
CA TRP A 513 31.39 29.52 3.11
C TRP A 513 32.33 30.27 2.14
N ALA A 514 32.80 29.60 1.07
CA ALA A 514 33.66 30.22 0.06
C ALA A 514 32.96 31.33 -0.71
N ASN A 515 31.67 31.17 -1.02
CA ASN A 515 30.84 32.19 -1.67
C ASN A 515 30.74 33.44 -0.78
N ALA A 516 30.46 33.26 0.52
CA ALA A 516 30.44 34.39 1.47
C ALA A 516 31.79 35.10 1.57
N LEU A 517 32.91 34.36 1.55
CA LEU A 517 34.25 34.95 1.49
C LEU A 517 34.52 35.71 0.19
N TYR A 518 34.07 35.18 -0.94
CA TYR A 518 34.24 35.82 -2.25
C TYR A 518 33.49 37.16 -2.33
N GLU A 519 32.22 37.18 -1.89
CA GLU A 519 31.41 38.41 -1.85
C GLU A 519 32.05 39.51 -0.99
N GLN A 520 32.77 39.11 0.07
CA GLN A 520 33.51 40.03 0.94
C GLN A 520 34.93 40.32 0.46
N GLY A 521 35.36 39.79 -0.70
CA GLY A 521 36.72 39.95 -1.23
C GLY A 521 37.81 39.29 -0.38
N LYS A 522 37.44 38.34 0.49
CA LYS A 522 38.32 37.62 1.42
C LYS A 522 38.81 36.27 0.84
N LEU A 523 38.21 35.77 -0.25
CA LEU A 523 38.65 34.53 -0.91
C LEU A 523 39.91 34.78 -1.75
N SER A 524 40.91 33.90 -1.62
CA SER A 524 42.15 33.99 -2.40
C SER A 524 41.91 33.63 -3.87
N SER A 525 42.49 34.41 -4.79
CA SER A 525 42.24 34.26 -6.24
C SER A 525 42.66 32.90 -6.80
N GLU A 526 43.64 32.21 -6.20
CA GLU A 526 44.02 30.85 -6.65
C GLU A 526 42.90 29.81 -6.47
N LYS A 527 41.90 30.11 -5.64
CA LYS A 527 40.78 29.21 -5.37
C LYS A 527 39.56 29.47 -6.24
N TYR A 528 39.53 30.54 -7.04
CA TYR A 528 38.35 30.94 -7.81
C TYR A 528 37.91 29.85 -8.78
N SER A 529 38.84 29.28 -9.56
CA SER A 529 38.49 28.23 -10.51
C SER A 529 37.97 26.95 -9.83
N HIS A 530 38.52 26.59 -8.67
CA HIS A 530 38.04 25.44 -7.91
C HIS A 530 36.58 25.63 -7.46
N TYR A 531 36.27 26.75 -6.81
CA TYR A 531 34.92 27.02 -6.32
C TYR A 531 33.94 27.37 -7.44
N ALA A 532 34.39 27.92 -8.57
CA ALA A 532 33.53 28.13 -9.73
C ALA A 532 32.97 26.81 -10.27
N ASN A 533 33.82 25.78 -10.42
CA ASN A 533 33.38 24.46 -10.87
C ASN A 533 32.44 23.80 -9.85
N LEU A 534 32.73 23.90 -8.54
CA LEU A 534 31.85 23.35 -7.51
C LEU A 534 30.47 24.05 -7.48
N ASN A 535 30.43 25.37 -7.64
CA ASN A 535 29.17 26.12 -7.77
C ASN A 535 28.39 25.65 -9.00
N MET A 536 29.06 25.45 -10.15
CA MET A 536 28.40 24.92 -11.35
C MET A 536 27.80 23.53 -11.11
N ASP A 537 28.55 22.61 -10.50
CA ASP A 537 28.09 21.25 -10.22
C ASP A 537 26.90 21.24 -9.24
N LEU A 538 26.94 22.07 -8.18
CA LEU A 538 25.83 22.23 -7.24
C LEU A 538 24.61 22.89 -7.90
N GLY A 539 24.83 23.87 -8.77
CA GLY A 539 23.78 24.47 -9.59
C GLY A 539 23.06 23.42 -10.44
N ASP A 540 23.79 22.50 -11.06
CA ASP A 540 23.21 21.42 -11.87
C ASP A 540 22.41 20.43 -11.03
N GLN A 541 22.93 20.03 -9.87
CA GLN A 541 22.20 19.20 -8.92
C GLN A 541 20.89 19.85 -8.47
N ARG A 542 20.92 21.14 -8.11
CA ARG A 542 19.73 21.89 -7.67
C ARG A 542 18.70 22.03 -8.79
N ARG A 543 19.16 22.30 -10.01
CA ARG A 543 18.31 22.39 -11.21
C ARG A 543 17.59 21.08 -11.49
N GLN A 544 18.30 19.94 -11.41
CA GLN A 544 17.71 18.61 -11.64
C GLN A 544 16.61 18.26 -10.60
N VAL A 545 16.74 18.75 -9.37
CA VAL A 545 15.72 18.60 -8.31
C VAL A 545 14.59 19.64 -8.41
N GLY A 546 14.70 20.60 -9.34
CA GLY A 546 13.69 21.63 -9.59
C GLY A 546 13.83 22.90 -8.74
N ASP A 547 14.92 23.04 -7.99
CA ASP A 547 15.22 24.23 -7.18
C ASP A 547 15.90 25.30 -8.05
N LEU A 548 15.13 25.84 -9.01
CA LEU A 548 15.64 26.67 -10.10
C LEU A 548 16.26 27.99 -9.61
N SER A 549 15.68 28.61 -8.59
CA SER A 549 16.17 29.88 -8.04
C SER A 549 17.54 29.71 -7.37
N VAL A 550 17.73 28.65 -6.60
CA VAL A 550 19.00 28.32 -5.97
C VAL A 550 20.03 27.92 -7.04
N ALA A 551 19.63 27.14 -8.05
CA ALA A 551 20.49 26.80 -9.17
C ALA A 551 21.03 28.04 -9.90
N ILE A 552 20.18 29.03 -10.19
CA ILE A 552 20.58 30.29 -10.82
C ILE A 552 21.62 31.03 -9.99
N ALA A 553 21.42 31.12 -8.67
CA ALA A 553 22.37 31.77 -7.77
C ALA A 553 23.75 31.08 -7.84
N TYR A 554 23.78 29.75 -7.84
CA TYR A 554 25.01 28.98 -7.98
C TYR A 554 25.70 29.22 -9.33
N TYR A 555 24.99 29.22 -10.45
CA TYR A 555 25.60 29.50 -11.75
C TYR A 555 26.11 30.94 -11.86
N GLN A 556 25.38 31.91 -11.32
CA GLN A 556 25.83 33.30 -11.25
C GLN A 556 27.14 33.41 -10.46
N GLN A 557 27.23 32.71 -9.33
CA GLN A 557 28.46 32.68 -8.54
C GLN A 557 29.61 32.03 -9.29
N ALA A 558 29.36 30.93 -10.00
CA ALA A 558 30.35 30.26 -10.84
C ALA A 558 30.91 31.21 -11.92
N ILE A 559 30.04 31.96 -12.60
CA ILE A 559 30.41 32.93 -13.63
C ILE A 559 31.15 34.13 -13.02
N ALA A 560 30.76 34.59 -11.83
CA ALA A 560 31.43 35.68 -11.14
C ALA A 560 32.88 35.31 -10.81
N MET A 561 33.10 34.10 -10.27
CA MET A 561 34.44 33.59 -9.93
C MET A 561 35.28 33.24 -11.17
N GLN A 562 34.66 32.66 -12.20
CA GLN A 562 35.31 32.24 -13.43
C GLN A 562 34.49 32.64 -14.68
N PRO A 563 34.71 33.84 -15.24
CA PRO A 563 33.91 34.36 -16.34
C PRO A 563 34.03 33.60 -17.68
N ASP A 564 35.06 32.77 -17.86
CA ASP A 564 35.32 31.99 -19.07
C ASP A 564 34.79 30.54 -19.00
N LEU A 565 34.05 30.19 -17.94
CA LEU A 565 33.39 28.88 -17.79
C LEU A 565 32.12 28.81 -18.65
N ALA A 566 32.25 28.23 -19.85
CA ALA A 566 31.19 28.17 -20.87
C ALA A 566 29.95 27.41 -20.38
N GLU A 567 30.16 26.29 -19.70
CA GLU A 567 29.12 25.40 -19.18
C GLU A 567 28.21 26.13 -18.18
N ALA A 568 28.77 26.93 -17.26
CA ALA A 568 27.97 27.70 -16.31
C ALA A 568 27.06 28.74 -17.00
N SER A 569 27.53 29.36 -18.08
CA SER A 569 26.72 30.28 -18.89
C SER A 569 25.59 29.56 -19.63
N TYR A 570 25.85 28.35 -20.16
CA TYR A 570 24.81 27.54 -20.80
C TYR A 570 23.74 27.12 -19.79
N TYR A 571 24.14 26.56 -18.65
CA TYR A 571 23.18 26.08 -17.65
C TYR A 571 22.41 27.20 -16.97
N LEU A 572 22.99 28.39 -16.83
CA LEU A 572 22.24 29.59 -16.41
C LEU A 572 21.12 29.91 -17.41
N GLY A 573 21.43 29.98 -18.70
CA GLY A 573 20.44 30.23 -19.76
C GLY A 573 19.34 29.17 -19.78
N LEU A 574 19.71 27.90 -19.66
CA LEU A 574 18.77 26.78 -19.59
C LEU A 574 17.84 26.89 -18.39
N THR A 575 18.37 27.23 -17.22
CA THR A 575 17.59 27.32 -15.98
C THR A 575 16.62 28.52 -16.01
N LEU A 576 17.05 29.67 -16.52
CA LEU A 576 16.19 30.85 -16.73
C LEU A 576 15.04 30.54 -17.70
N GLN A 577 15.34 29.80 -18.77
CA GLN A 577 14.32 29.36 -19.73
C GLN A 577 13.30 28.41 -19.10
N ILE A 578 13.73 27.45 -18.27
CA ILE A 578 12.82 26.54 -17.55
C ILE A 578 11.97 27.29 -16.51
N GLN A 579 12.56 28.27 -15.81
CA GLN A 579 11.85 29.10 -14.83
C GLN A 579 10.75 29.96 -15.48
N GLY A 580 10.82 30.16 -16.80
CA GLY A 580 9.87 30.97 -17.55
C GLY A 580 10.18 32.47 -17.47
N ASP A 581 11.45 32.84 -17.33
CA ASP A 581 11.86 34.24 -17.44
C ASP A 581 11.49 34.78 -18.85
N VAL A 582 10.95 35.99 -18.90
CA VAL A 582 10.36 36.59 -20.10
C VAL A 582 11.41 37.34 -20.93
N ASP A 583 12.60 37.57 -20.37
CA ASP A 583 13.69 38.28 -21.05
C ASP A 583 14.50 37.34 -21.95
N ASN A 584 13.95 37.07 -23.14
CA ASN A 584 14.61 36.28 -24.18
C ASN A 584 15.99 36.82 -24.57
N ASP A 585 16.27 38.12 -24.40
CA ASP A 585 17.56 38.70 -24.74
C ASP A 585 18.64 38.33 -23.71
N ASN A 586 18.29 38.28 -22.41
CA ASN A 586 19.20 37.78 -21.37
C ASN A 586 19.50 36.29 -21.52
N ILE A 587 18.49 35.47 -21.82
CA ILE A 587 18.66 34.03 -22.06
C ILE A 587 19.54 33.82 -23.30
N LEU A 588 19.26 34.55 -24.39
CA LEU A 588 20.07 34.51 -25.61
C LEU A 588 21.52 34.91 -25.35
N ALA A 589 21.76 35.97 -24.56
CA ALA A 589 23.10 36.40 -24.19
C ALA A 589 23.88 35.31 -23.43
N CYS A 590 23.21 34.55 -22.56
CA CYS A 590 23.81 33.42 -21.85
C CYS A 590 24.29 32.33 -22.82
N TYR A 591 23.43 31.90 -23.75
CA TYR A 591 23.79 30.88 -24.74
C TYR A 591 24.83 31.37 -25.76
N GLN A 592 24.73 32.62 -26.21
CA GLN A 592 25.73 33.24 -27.08
C GLN A 592 27.10 33.30 -26.40
N ARG A 593 27.15 33.66 -25.12
CA ARG A 593 28.40 33.66 -24.34
C ARG A 593 28.97 32.25 -24.25
N ALA A 594 28.17 31.25 -23.91
CA ALA A 594 28.60 29.86 -23.86
C ALA A 594 29.18 29.39 -25.20
N TRP A 595 28.52 29.72 -26.31
CA TRP A 595 28.97 29.35 -27.66
C TRP A 595 30.23 30.11 -28.11
N GLN A 596 30.36 31.38 -27.74
CA GLN A 596 31.58 32.17 -27.99
C GLN A 596 32.80 31.61 -27.24
N LEU A 597 32.61 31.22 -25.97
CA LEU A 597 33.66 30.62 -25.15
C LEU A 597 34.04 29.22 -25.65
N LYS A 598 33.07 28.45 -26.17
CA LYS A 598 33.26 27.09 -26.67
C LYS A 598 32.52 26.88 -28.01
N PRO A 599 33.14 27.20 -29.16
CA PRO A 599 32.48 27.12 -30.47
C PRO A 599 31.95 25.73 -30.88
N ALA A 600 32.49 24.65 -30.30
CA ALA A 600 32.04 23.28 -30.52
C ALA A 600 30.91 22.84 -29.57
N TYR A 601 30.33 23.74 -28.78
CA TYR A 601 29.30 23.43 -27.79
C TYR A 601 27.92 23.33 -28.46
N ARG A 602 27.56 22.13 -28.91
CA ARG A 602 26.35 21.87 -29.71
C ARG A 602 25.07 22.30 -29.00
N GLU A 603 24.97 22.08 -27.70
CA GLU A 603 23.80 22.44 -26.90
C GLU A 603 23.55 23.96 -26.90
N ALA A 604 24.62 24.75 -26.76
CA ALA A 604 24.54 26.21 -26.80
C ALA A 604 24.20 26.73 -28.21
N GLU A 605 24.80 26.15 -29.26
CA GLU A 605 24.48 26.46 -30.66
C GLU A 605 22.98 26.22 -30.96
N VAL A 606 22.45 25.05 -30.60
CA VAL A 606 21.03 24.71 -30.84
C VAL A 606 20.10 25.60 -30.02
N ALA A 607 20.46 25.92 -28.77
CA ALA A 607 19.66 26.81 -27.94
C ALA A 607 19.59 28.24 -28.52
N VAL A 608 20.70 28.75 -29.08
CA VAL A 608 20.69 30.02 -29.83
C VAL A 608 19.77 29.91 -31.06
N ALA A 609 19.87 28.82 -31.84
CA ALA A 609 19.04 28.63 -33.02
C ALA A 609 17.54 28.57 -32.69
N ASN A 610 17.17 27.96 -31.56
CA ASN A 610 15.78 27.92 -31.08
C ASN A 610 15.22 29.32 -30.82
N ILE A 611 15.97 30.16 -30.10
CA ILE A 611 15.53 31.54 -29.84
C ILE A 611 15.45 32.34 -31.15
N LEU A 612 16.42 32.18 -32.04
CA LEU A 612 16.39 32.84 -33.36
C LEU A 612 15.19 32.38 -34.20
N TYR A 613 14.81 31.10 -34.11
CA TYR A 613 13.61 30.58 -34.78
C TYR A 613 12.34 31.21 -34.23
N ASP A 614 12.19 31.28 -32.91
CA ASP A 614 11.05 31.92 -32.23
C ASP A 614 10.95 33.42 -32.59
N GLN A 615 12.09 34.08 -32.75
CA GLN A 615 12.20 35.47 -33.22
C GLN A 615 12.04 35.63 -34.74
N LYS A 616 11.88 34.54 -35.50
CA LYS A 616 11.80 34.51 -36.98
C LYS A 616 13.05 35.05 -37.69
N GLN A 617 14.21 34.89 -37.06
CA GLN A 617 15.52 35.30 -37.57
C GLN A 617 16.36 34.12 -38.08
N LEU A 618 15.96 32.87 -37.77
CA LEU A 618 16.64 31.68 -38.30
C LEU A 618 16.32 31.49 -39.80
N PRO A 619 17.33 31.26 -40.67
CA PRO A 619 17.10 30.98 -42.09
C PRO A 619 16.26 29.70 -42.30
N PRO A 620 15.21 29.72 -43.15
CA PRO A 620 14.37 28.53 -43.38
C PRO A 620 15.13 27.30 -43.89
N SER A 621 16.27 27.48 -44.55
CA SER A 621 17.15 26.39 -45.01
C SER A 621 17.77 25.59 -43.87
N GLU A 622 17.85 26.15 -42.67
CA GLU A 622 18.48 25.54 -41.50
C GLU A 622 17.45 24.82 -40.60
N ASN A 623 16.15 25.06 -40.80
CA ASN A 623 15.07 24.51 -39.97
C ASN A 623 15.16 22.99 -39.82
N ASN A 624 15.37 22.24 -40.90
CA ASN A 624 15.44 20.78 -40.84
C ASN A 624 16.66 20.29 -40.04
N GLN A 625 17.80 20.98 -40.17
CA GLN A 625 19.01 20.62 -39.43
C GLN A 625 18.80 20.83 -37.92
N TYR A 626 18.22 21.97 -37.53
CA TYR A 626 17.97 22.26 -36.12
C TYR A 626 16.77 21.48 -35.56
N ALA A 627 15.77 21.12 -36.38
CA ALA A 627 14.71 20.22 -35.95
C ALA A 627 15.27 18.85 -35.52
N LEU A 628 16.16 18.28 -36.34
CA LEU A 628 16.85 17.03 -36.00
C LEU A 628 17.76 17.19 -34.78
N ALA A 629 18.51 18.29 -34.67
CA ALA A 629 19.35 18.55 -33.52
C ALA A 629 18.54 18.70 -32.21
N ASN A 630 17.38 19.36 -32.27
CA ASN A 630 16.43 19.45 -31.15
C ASN A 630 15.91 18.07 -30.78
N TYR A 631 15.53 17.24 -31.76
CA TYR A 631 15.10 15.87 -31.51
C TYR A 631 16.20 15.02 -30.82
N GLU A 632 17.45 15.13 -31.27
CA GLU A 632 18.59 14.45 -30.67
C GLU A 632 18.87 14.92 -29.23
N LEU A 633 18.75 16.23 -28.95
CA LEU A 633 18.87 16.76 -27.60
C LEU A 633 17.70 16.34 -26.71
N GLY A 634 16.47 16.29 -27.23
CA GLY A 634 15.32 15.73 -26.53
C GLY A 634 15.59 14.29 -26.09
N ASN A 635 16.12 13.45 -26.99
CA ASN A 635 16.50 12.07 -26.68
C ASN A 635 17.63 11.97 -25.64
N LYS A 636 18.60 12.91 -25.68
CA LYS A 636 19.67 12.98 -24.67
C LYS A 636 19.09 13.28 -23.29
N TYR A 637 18.25 14.31 -23.16
CA TYR A 637 17.67 14.73 -21.89
C TYR A 637 16.62 13.73 -21.37
N GLN A 638 15.89 13.06 -22.25
CA GLN A 638 15.03 11.93 -21.89
C GLN A 638 15.83 10.81 -21.19
N LYS A 639 17.00 10.43 -21.75
CA LYS A 639 17.88 9.42 -21.12
C LYS A 639 18.44 9.87 -19.78
N GLN A 640 18.62 11.17 -19.59
CA GLN A 640 19.02 11.79 -18.32
C GLN A 640 17.84 11.98 -17.35
N GLN A 641 16.61 11.61 -17.74
CA GLN A 641 15.39 11.79 -16.96
C GLN A 641 15.03 13.25 -16.67
N GLU A 642 15.54 14.19 -17.48
CA GLU A 642 15.21 15.61 -17.39
C GLU A 642 13.96 15.94 -18.21
N LEU A 643 12.79 15.63 -17.63
CA LEU A 643 11.50 15.63 -18.32
C LEU A 643 11.17 16.98 -18.99
N GLU A 644 11.22 18.08 -18.25
CA GLU A 644 10.87 19.42 -18.77
C GLU A 644 11.80 19.87 -19.89
N VAL A 645 13.09 19.56 -19.76
CA VAL A 645 14.09 19.91 -20.77
C VAL A 645 13.84 19.11 -22.05
N ALA A 646 13.59 17.80 -21.93
CA ALA A 646 13.25 16.96 -23.07
C ALA A 646 11.98 17.44 -23.80
N ILE A 647 10.92 17.79 -23.06
CA ILE A 647 9.68 18.38 -23.63
C ILE A 647 10.00 19.64 -24.43
N SER A 648 10.83 20.54 -23.88
CA SER A 648 11.17 21.80 -24.53
C SER A 648 11.85 21.59 -25.90
N TYR A 649 12.80 20.66 -25.97
CA TYR A 649 13.52 20.32 -27.19
C TYR A 649 12.63 19.58 -28.20
N TYR A 650 11.81 18.61 -27.77
CA TYR A 650 10.88 17.94 -28.69
C TYR A 650 9.83 18.90 -29.25
N ARG A 651 9.33 19.84 -28.44
CA ARG A 651 8.40 20.88 -28.89
C ARG A 651 9.04 21.77 -29.94
N GLN A 652 10.30 22.18 -29.76
CA GLN A 652 11.02 22.94 -30.79
C GLN A 652 11.23 22.12 -32.07
N ALA A 653 11.54 20.83 -31.95
CA ALA A 653 11.68 19.95 -33.11
C ALA A 653 10.38 19.86 -33.95
N THR A 654 9.21 19.73 -33.30
CA THR A 654 7.92 19.64 -34.01
C THR A 654 7.50 20.97 -34.64
N LEU A 655 7.89 22.11 -34.05
CA LEU A 655 7.67 23.43 -34.63
C LEU A 655 8.52 23.67 -35.88
N MET A 656 9.80 23.28 -35.84
CA MET A 656 10.73 23.47 -36.97
C MET A 656 10.48 22.48 -38.11
N GLN A 657 10.05 21.26 -37.80
CA GLN A 657 9.71 20.22 -38.78
C GLN A 657 8.36 19.55 -38.46
N PRO A 658 7.23 20.09 -38.96
CA PRO A 658 5.88 19.60 -38.64
C PRO A 658 5.54 18.18 -39.11
N GLU A 659 6.40 17.56 -39.92
CA GLU A 659 6.25 16.18 -40.42
C GLU A 659 7.14 15.17 -39.66
N LEU A 660 7.89 15.62 -38.63
CA LEU A 660 8.78 14.76 -37.85
C LEU A 660 7.98 13.91 -36.86
N LEU A 661 7.54 12.73 -37.32
CA LEU A 661 6.69 11.80 -36.57
C LEU A 661 7.28 11.44 -35.19
N ASP A 662 8.55 11.04 -35.14
CA ASP A 662 9.19 10.57 -33.90
C ASP A 662 9.21 11.66 -32.81
N ALA A 663 9.30 12.94 -33.19
CA ALA A 663 9.27 14.04 -32.25
C ALA A 663 7.87 14.22 -31.62
N TYR A 664 6.79 14.03 -32.39
CA TYR A 664 5.43 14.05 -31.84
C TYR A 664 5.16 12.89 -30.88
N SER A 665 5.62 11.68 -31.21
CA SER A 665 5.43 10.51 -30.35
C SER A 665 6.19 10.64 -29.03
N HIS A 666 7.45 11.10 -29.06
CA HIS A 666 8.22 11.32 -27.82
C HIS A 666 7.70 12.53 -27.02
N LEU A 667 7.32 13.63 -27.67
CA LEU A 667 6.70 14.77 -26.99
C LEU A 667 5.41 14.35 -26.26
N ALA A 668 4.55 13.60 -26.92
CA ALA A 668 3.30 13.11 -26.34
C ALA A 668 3.55 12.22 -25.11
N LEU A 669 4.54 11.32 -25.19
CA LEU A 669 4.93 10.47 -24.07
C LEU A 669 5.46 11.30 -22.88
N MET A 670 6.31 12.29 -23.13
CA MET A 670 6.84 13.15 -22.06
C MET A 670 5.73 14.00 -21.43
N LEU A 671 4.83 14.57 -22.22
CA LEU A 671 3.66 15.32 -21.71
C LEU A 671 2.70 14.43 -20.92
N GLN A 672 2.53 13.17 -21.33
CA GLN A 672 1.76 12.19 -20.56
C GLN A 672 2.39 11.91 -19.19
N LEU A 673 3.72 11.76 -19.13
CA LEU A 673 4.46 11.56 -17.88
C LEU A 673 4.45 12.80 -16.97
N LYS A 674 4.36 14.00 -17.54
CA LYS A 674 4.29 15.27 -16.80
C LYS A 674 3.02 15.39 -15.94
N GLY A 675 1.91 14.80 -16.37
CA GLY A 675 0.69 14.68 -15.57
C GLY A 675 -0.51 15.44 -16.14
N GLU A 676 -1.56 15.56 -15.31
CA GLU A 676 -2.94 15.87 -15.77
C GLU A 676 -3.05 17.20 -16.52
N GLU A 677 -2.29 18.21 -16.11
CA GLU A 677 -2.29 19.54 -16.73
C GLU A 677 -1.80 19.51 -18.19
N SER A 678 -1.03 18.49 -18.57
CA SER A 678 -0.43 18.35 -19.90
C SER A 678 -1.13 17.31 -20.78
N TRP A 679 -2.18 16.65 -20.29
CA TRP A 679 -2.87 15.57 -20.99
C TRP A 679 -3.56 16.00 -22.29
N ASP A 680 -4.13 17.20 -22.34
CA ASP A 680 -4.77 17.69 -23.56
C ASP A 680 -3.75 17.93 -24.68
N GLU A 681 -2.57 18.48 -24.35
CA GLU A 681 -1.46 18.64 -25.29
C GLU A 681 -0.88 17.28 -25.72
N ALA A 682 -0.75 16.33 -24.77
CA ALA A 682 -0.31 14.97 -25.06
C ALA A 682 -1.24 14.27 -26.07
N ILE A 683 -2.57 14.35 -25.85
CA ILE A 683 -3.56 13.79 -26.78
C ILE A 683 -3.44 14.44 -28.16
N ALA A 684 -3.29 15.76 -28.23
CA ALA A 684 -3.12 16.46 -29.51
C ALA A 684 -1.86 15.99 -30.26
N CYS A 685 -0.75 15.78 -29.54
CA CYS A 685 0.49 15.25 -30.12
C CYS A 685 0.32 13.81 -30.61
N TYR A 686 -0.34 12.94 -29.83
CA TYR A 686 -0.65 11.57 -30.27
C TYR A 686 -1.59 11.53 -31.47
N GLN A 687 -2.61 12.39 -31.53
CA GLN A 687 -3.48 12.51 -32.70
C GLN A 687 -2.71 12.96 -33.94
N LYS A 688 -1.74 13.88 -33.77
CA LYS A 688 -0.86 14.30 -34.87
C LYS A 688 0.03 13.16 -35.34
N ALA A 689 0.60 12.38 -34.43
CA ALA A 689 1.36 11.17 -34.77
C ALA A 689 0.50 10.14 -35.51
N LEU A 690 -0.74 9.88 -35.08
CA LEU A 690 -1.69 8.99 -35.77
C LEU A 690 -2.09 9.50 -37.16
N ASN A 691 -2.21 10.81 -37.35
CA ASN A 691 -2.49 11.37 -38.68
C ASN A 691 -1.30 11.18 -39.65
N LEU A 692 -0.07 11.21 -39.15
CA LEU A 692 1.14 10.95 -39.93
C LEU A 692 1.34 9.44 -40.16
N ASN A 693 1.00 8.60 -39.18
CA ASN A 693 1.02 7.14 -39.29
C ASN A 693 -0.19 6.51 -38.56
N PRO A 694 -1.28 6.20 -39.28
CA PRO A 694 -2.49 5.62 -38.70
C PRO A 694 -2.30 4.23 -38.09
N ALA A 695 -1.18 3.57 -38.37
CA ALA A 695 -0.87 2.23 -37.88
C ALA A 695 0.03 2.23 -36.62
N ASP A 696 0.37 3.39 -36.05
CA ASP A 696 1.20 3.45 -34.83
C ASP A 696 0.39 3.03 -33.59
N PRO A 697 0.66 1.83 -33.01
CA PRO A 697 -0.05 1.37 -31.83
C PRO A 697 0.27 2.21 -30.58
N THR A 698 1.44 2.86 -30.54
CA THR A 698 1.94 3.60 -29.38
C THR A 698 1.08 4.82 -29.08
N ALA A 699 0.74 5.59 -30.12
CA ALA A 699 -0.06 6.79 -29.98
C ALA A 699 -1.52 6.50 -29.58
N ASP A 700 -2.12 5.43 -30.13
CA ASP A 700 -3.47 5.02 -29.78
C ASP A 700 -3.57 4.49 -28.33
N ILE A 701 -2.57 3.72 -27.88
CA ILE A 701 -2.47 3.26 -26.48
C ILE A 701 -2.19 4.42 -25.53
N GLY A 702 -1.37 5.39 -25.93
CA GLY A 702 -1.10 6.61 -25.15
C GLY A 702 -2.37 7.41 -24.87
N ILE A 703 -3.20 7.66 -25.89
CA ILE A 703 -4.51 8.31 -25.72
C ILE A 703 -5.41 7.51 -24.78
N ALA A 704 -5.49 6.19 -24.95
CA ALA A 704 -6.28 5.33 -24.08
C ALA A 704 -5.80 5.38 -22.62
N THR A 705 -4.48 5.46 -22.38
CA THR A 705 -3.91 5.56 -21.04
C THR A 705 -4.35 6.84 -20.34
N ILE A 706 -4.33 7.96 -21.04
CA ILE A 706 -4.81 9.24 -20.51
C ILE A 706 -6.32 9.17 -20.21
N LEU A 707 -7.13 8.65 -21.13
CA LEU A 707 -8.58 8.52 -20.93
C LEU A 707 -8.95 7.57 -19.78
N TYR A 708 -8.15 6.53 -19.54
CA TYR A 708 -8.28 5.65 -18.39
C TYR A 708 -8.06 6.41 -17.07
N HIS A 709 -6.97 7.18 -16.97
CA HIS A 709 -6.70 7.99 -15.77
C HIS A 709 -7.74 9.10 -15.54
N GLN A 710 -8.34 9.65 -16.61
CA GLN A 710 -9.48 10.57 -16.51
C GLN A 710 -10.81 9.90 -16.14
N GLY A 711 -10.85 8.56 -16.00
CA GLY A 711 -12.09 7.81 -15.74
C GLY A 711 -13.10 7.82 -16.89
N LYS A 712 -12.67 8.18 -18.11
CA LYS A 712 -13.53 8.32 -19.30
C LYS A 712 -13.64 7.04 -20.13
N LEU A 713 -12.93 5.99 -19.74
CA LEU A 713 -12.81 4.75 -20.51
C LEU A 713 -13.70 3.66 -19.88
N SER A 714 -14.60 3.07 -20.66
CA SER A 714 -15.50 2.01 -20.17
C SER A 714 -14.75 0.72 -19.86
N GLN A 715 -15.31 -0.13 -18.99
CA GLN A 715 -14.65 -1.38 -18.57
C GLN A 715 -14.28 -2.30 -19.75
N SER A 716 -15.12 -2.37 -20.79
CA SER A 716 -14.82 -3.17 -22.00
C SER A 716 -13.67 -2.57 -22.82
N GLU A 717 -13.58 -1.25 -22.90
CA GLU A 717 -12.46 -0.55 -23.54
C GLU A 717 -11.16 -0.74 -22.75
N GLN A 718 -11.23 -0.75 -21.41
CA GLN A 718 -10.06 -0.94 -20.55
C GLN A 718 -9.43 -2.30 -20.82
N LEU A 719 -10.24 -3.37 -20.85
CA LEU A 719 -9.78 -4.72 -21.16
C LEU A 719 -9.19 -4.79 -22.58
N ARG A 720 -9.85 -4.18 -23.58
CA ARG A 720 -9.36 -4.16 -24.96
C ARG A 720 -8.00 -3.45 -25.11
N TYR A 721 -7.83 -2.31 -24.45
CA TYR A 721 -6.55 -1.57 -24.51
C TYR A 721 -5.47 -2.23 -23.66
N ALA A 722 -5.82 -2.93 -22.58
CA ALA A 722 -4.88 -3.75 -21.83
C ALA A 722 -4.25 -4.85 -22.71
N ASP A 723 -5.07 -5.58 -23.49
CA ASP A 723 -4.58 -6.62 -24.39
C ASP A 723 -3.68 -6.05 -25.52
N ARG A 724 -4.00 -4.86 -26.01
CA ARG A 724 -3.19 -4.17 -27.02
C ARG A 724 -1.86 -3.69 -26.47
N ALA A 725 -1.85 -3.11 -25.27
CA ALA A 725 -0.63 -2.71 -24.58
C ALA A 725 0.27 -3.91 -24.29
N TYR A 726 -0.31 -5.04 -23.88
CA TYR A 726 0.42 -6.29 -23.71
C TYR A 726 1.06 -6.78 -25.01
N THR A 727 0.32 -6.74 -26.13
CA THR A 727 0.81 -7.15 -27.45
C THR A 727 1.94 -6.24 -27.95
N LEU A 728 1.82 -4.93 -27.72
CA LEU A 728 2.88 -3.96 -28.03
C LEU A 728 4.14 -4.26 -27.21
N GLY A 729 4.01 -4.52 -25.90
CA GLY A 729 5.13 -4.87 -25.04
C GLY A 729 5.89 -6.10 -25.50
N ASN A 730 5.18 -7.15 -25.96
CA ASN A 730 5.83 -8.33 -26.55
C ASN A 730 6.61 -8.00 -27.82
N SER A 731 6.05 -7.17 -28.69
CA SER A 731 6.72 -6.75 -29.93
C SER A 731 7.98 -5.92 -29.64
N GLN A 732 7.90 -4.99 -28.69
CA GLN A 732 9.05 -4.17 -28.26
C GLN A 732 10.15 -5.02 -27.63
N LYS A 733 9.77 -6.02 -26.82
CA LYS A 733 10.70 -6.99 -26.25
C LYS A 733 11.43 -7.79 -27.33
N GLU A 734 10.72 -8.27 -28.36
CA GLU A 734 11.32 -8.97 -29.50
C GLU A 734 12.29 -8.10 -30.30
N LEU A 735 12.02 -6.79 -30.37
CA LEU A 735 12.90 -5.79 -30.99
C LEU A 735 14.10 -5.39 -30.11
N GLY A 736 14.18 -5.89 -28.88
CA GLY A 736 15.26 -5.59 -27.93
C GLY A 736 15.10 -4.28 -27.16
N ASP A 737 13.97 -3.57 -27.31
CA ASP A 737 13.66 -2.38 -26.51
C ASP A 737 12.95 -2.79 -25.21
N LEU A 738 13.79 -3.23 -24.27
CA LEU A 738 13.33 -3.81 -23.02
C LEU A 738 12.64 -2.80 -22.11
N GLN A 739 13.03 -1.52 -22.17
CA GLN A 739 12.43 -0.47 -21.35
C GLN A 739 11.04 -0.11 -21.90
N ALA A 740 10.89 0.06 -23.21
CA ALA A 740 9.58 0.29 -23.83
C ALA A 740 8.62 -0.88 -23.55
N ALA A 741 9.12 -2.13 -23.60
CA ALA A 741 8.34 -3.31 -23.25
C ALA A 741 7.80 -3.27 -21.81
N ILE A 742 8.66 -2.93 -20.83
CA ILE A 742 8.29 -2.78 -19.42
C ILE A 742 7.16 -1.76 -19.24
N ASP A 743 7.26 -0.62 -19.90
CA ASP A 743 6.28 0.46 -19.78
C ASP A 743 4.93 0.05 -20.39
N SER A 744 4.94 -0.62 -21.55
CA SER A 744 3.74 -1.21 -22.16
C SER A 744 3.06 -2.27 -21.27
N TYR A 745 3.84 -3.12 -20.60
CA TYR A 745 3.26 -4.10 -19.67
C TYR A 745 2.65 -3.44 -18.43
N ARG A 746 3.24 -2.35 -17.90
CA ARG A 746 2.66 -1.59 -16.80
C ARG A 746 1.33 -0.96 -17.17
N ILE A 747 1.23 -0.39 -18.38
CA ILE A 747 -0.04 0.14 -18.91
C ILE A 747 -1.09 -0.97 -19.03
N ALA A 748 -0.70 -2.15 -19.51
CA ALA A 748 -1.62 -3.29 -19.60
C ALA A 748 -2.16 -3.71 -18.22
N ILE A 749 -1.31 -3.73 -17.19
CA ILE A 749 -1.67 -4.11 -15.82
C ILE A 749 -2.53 -3.04 -15.14
N SER A 750 -2.29 -1.75 -15.41
CA SER A 750 -3.11 -0.68 -14.82
C SER A 750 -4.56 -0.76 -15.33
N MET A 751 -4.74 -0.95 -16.64
CA MET A 751 -6.07 -1.08 -17.25
C MET A 751 -6.74 -2.44 -16.94
N ASN A 752 -5.97 -3.49 -16.72
CA ASN A 752 -6.47 -4.80 -16.33
C ASN A 752 -5.55 -5.48 -15.30
N SER A 753 -5.84 -5.26 -14.02
CA SER A 753 -5.07 -5.83 -12.91
C SER A 753 -5.15 -7.37 -12.84
N SER A 754 -6.08 -8.00 -13.55
CA SER A 754 -6.23 -9.46 -13.64
C SER A 754 -5.40 -10.10 -14.77
N LEU A 755 -4.74 -9.30 -15.63
CA LEU A 755 -3.95 -9.79 -16.76
C LEU A 755 -2.62 -10.41 -16.31
N THR A 756 -2.65 -11.70 -15.94
CA THR A 756 -1.52 -12.45 -15.39
C THR A 756 -0.35 -12.57 -16.36
N ASP A 757 -0.62 -12.68 -17.66
CA ASP A 757 0.40 -12.77 -18.72
C ASP A 757 1.26 -11.49 -18.79
N ALA A 758 0.63 -10.31 -18.69
CA ALA A 758 1.35 -9.03 -18.65
C ALA A 758 2.22 -8.89 -17.39
N LYS A 759 1.75 -9.37 -16.23
CA LYS A 759 2.57 -9.40 -14.99
C LYS A 759 3.78 -10.32 -15.13
N HIS A 760 3.62 -11.48 -15.76
CA HIS A 760 4.72 -12.40 -16.02
C HIS A 760 5.74 -11.79 -17.00
N ALA A 761 5.25 -11.17 -18.09
CA ALA A 761 6.11 -10.53 -19.09
C ALA A 761 6.87 -9.33 -18.51
N LEU A 762 6.21 -8.50 -17.70
CA LEU A 762 6.85 -7.42 -16.93
C LEU A 762 7.97 -7.95 -16.04
N ARG A 763 7.70 -9.00 -15.26
CA ARG A 763 8.70 -9.62 -14.38
C ARG A 763 9.91 -10.12 -15.17
N THR A 764 9.68 -10.77 -16.30
CA THR A 764 10.74 -11.31 -17.16
C THR A 764 11.58 -10.17 -17.76
N ALA A 765 10.93 -9.11 -18.24
CA ALA A 765 11.61 -7.95 -18.79
C ALA A 765 12.43 -7.18 -17.73
N LEU A 766 11.91 -7.03 -16.51
CA LEU A 766 12.66 -6.45 -15.39
C LEU A 766 13.90 -7.29 -15.02
N GLN A 767 13.77 -8.62 -14.99
CA GLN A 767 14.89 -9.54 -14.74
C GLN A 767 15.97 -9.48 -15.83
N GLU A 768 15.57 -9.34 -17.09
CA GLU A 768 16.50 -9.19 -18.22
C GLU A 768 17.20 -7.81 -18.21
N ARG A 769 16.52 -6.76 -17.71
CA ARG A 769 17.06 -5.39 -17.63
C ARG A 769 18.09 -5.28 -16.52
N ASP A 770 17.77 -5.84 -15.37
CA ASP A 770 18.56 -5.73 -14.15
C ASP A 770 19.57 -6.90 -14.04
N ASN A 771 20.36 -7.15 -15.09
CA ASN A 771 21.31 -8.28 -15.18
C ASN A 771 22.51 -8.16 -14.18
N VAL A 772 22.23 -7.89 -12.91
CA VAL A 772 22.97 -8.36 -11.74
C VAL A 772 22.27 -9.62 -11.25
N THR A 773 22.99 -10.72 -11.35
CA THR A 773 22.63 -12.00 -10.77
C THR A 773 22.52 -11.83 -9.24
N ILE A 774 21.32 -11.60 -8.70
CA ILE A 774 21.05 -11.91 -7.29
C ILE A 774 20.95 -13.44 -7.22
N LYS A 775 22.12 -14.08 -7.14
CA LYS A 775 22.22 -15.39 -6.53
C LYS A 775 21.71 -15.23 -5.11
N VAL A 776 20.52 -15.76 -4.85
CA VAL A 776 20.09 -16.13 -3.51
C VAL A 776 21.16 -17.08 -2.96
N SER A 777 22.06 -16.58 -2.11
CA SER A 777 22.85 -17.42 -1.23
C SER A 777 22.13 -17.50 0.10
N CYS A 778 21.32 -18.55 0.26
CA CYS A 778 21.12 -19.14 1.56
C CYS A 778 22.47 -19.64 2.08
N VAL A 779 23.10 -18.94 3.02
CA VAL A 779 24.03 -19.57 3.98
C VAL A 779 23.87 -18.91 5.35
N LYS A 780 23.64 -19.79 6.32
CA LYS A 780 23.56 -19.62 7.77
C LYS A 780 24.72 -18.79 8.38
N GLN A 781 24.40 -18.02 9.41
CA GLN A 781 24.81 -18.38 10.79
C GLN A 781 23.77 -17.89 11.79
#